data_AF-A0A354TBJ5-F1
#
_entry.id   AF-A0A354TBJ5-F1
#
_cell.length_a   1.000
_cell.length_b   1.000
_cell.length_c   1.000
_cell.angle_alpha   90.00
_cell.angle_beta   90.00
_cell.angle_gamma   90.00
#
_symmetry.space_group_name_H-M   'P 1'
#
loop_
_entity.id
_entity.type
_entity.pdbx_description
1 polymer ?
#
loop_
_entity_poly.entity_id
_entity_poly.type
_entity_poly.pdbx_seq_one_letter_code
_entity_poly.pdbx_strand_id
1 'polypeptide(L)'
;MTNAMNPLLELLSHTALKGAAVLLVALLAGLSLRRVAAARRYAIWITAVAALAVLPLAMSLLPAWRVLPKPTLEMDGPVFEPEMPGESPEPILLSVGTKITVPGSAVQTQAPAPVKSRPAFSWQDAVDTLPVIWIVLSALLLLRLGWSAWRLHRLERSLKPATCAALDETSREVGLKRVPRLLIGTANAVPMVWGVWRPRLLLPAGFERWTADKLRGVLLHELAHLKRGDPLALWIAQWVKALHWFNPLAWLTIRQLRADQERACDDAVLRHGVRASDYAQHLLDLSRHTRIAPGLALCALTITRCAPVEARVKAILDPKRHREGLTPRWLLGLAGFALFTTLPVAMLHAIEGAKLRGRILDRNGVVLAESTPEKMRHYPLKTLAAHMLGYTRKTDDPLPKMEGYTGIEKQQDAALAAGKDVTLAFDMRIQSLAHRAMTDAGVTRGAVVVLDPRTGEVLAAVSLPSYDPNLFVPSITQQNWDVMLKDLDRPMLNRCVRGFTPGSTYKLLTGLAGGVAGISGQKFNCEGSVTYGSQLMQCWISRQGGERHGELGMAEALAASCSCFWYQFGNAAGIEQIESMGGKIGFGGVYGVSDHEDAGILPSPSWLKQYRPTEKWSAGYTANTSIGQGMVLATPLQMAVLAATVGNGGKVPQPGIVKQGGESSWRADLIEGTLTAAAVGQLREGMRLVVNGDSSTGKAARSDKVIIAGKTGTAQNWRRGAGGVRQADNHGWFIGFAPFENPTLAFAIIKNGARSGGGDCGPIAKRIVEEALALPADGSGEVKPVGDAAGDAWEKAEAQRSAFDSKAAAISSAIQQAKPDAKADFVLSELKIGHGEVTLQEIMEALKSADAKSDIQSEKSQNTDIRQQSDAAIRMRPADADKWKFLRSKGLLADLPAEAVVPVLSERDKQHSSGAFQFRFSAPRTAARQWLLESLRVKAGHEETFLNWPDPPKAFYLTYSALNGCQITVHGQDGGTVHVSISKKKPLILIAQ
;
A
#
# COMPACT_ATOMS: atom_id res chain seq x y z
N MET A 1 -3.33 9.15 12.47
CA MET A 1 -3.90 10.39 11.92
C MET A 1 -2.83 11.15 11.15
N THR A 2 -2.60 10.86 9.87
CA THR A 2 -1.67 11.62 9.02
C THR A 2 -2.14 11.60 7.56
N ASN A 3 -3.33 12.17 7.32
CA ASN A 3 -3.66 12.66 5.98
C ASN A 3 -2.61 13.73 5.61
N ALA A 4 -2.23 13.80 4.33
CA ALA A 4 -1.32 14.83 3.82
C ALA A 4 -1.79 16.22 4.30
N MET A 5 -1.05 16.81 5.24
CA MET A 5 -1.43 18.09 5.83
C MET A 5 -1.42 19.16 4.74
N ASN A 6 -2.42 20.05 4.79
CA ASN A 6 -2.47 21.24 3.93
C ASN A 6 -1.14 22.02 4.08
N PRO A 7 -0.44 22.39 3.00
CA PRO A 7 0.84 23.11 3.08
C PRO A 7 0.73 24.44 3.85
N LEU A 8 -0.45 25.06 3.88
CA LEU A 8 -0.71 26.26 4.68
C LEU A 8 -0.78 25.95 6.18
N LEU A 9 -1.31 24.78 6.57
CA LEU A 9 -1.35 24.34 7.96
C LEU A 9 0.05 23.98 8.46
N GLU A 10 0.86 23.36 7.61
CA GLU A 10 2.29 23.09 7.87
C GLU A 10 3.07 24.39 8.07
N LEU A 11 2.90 25.38 7.19
CA LEU A 11 3.51 26.70 7.34
C LEU A 11 3.06 27.42 8.64
N LEU A 12 1.75 27.40 8.94
CA LEU A 12 1.19 28.01 10.15
C LEU A 12 1.77 27.38 11.43
N SER A 13 1.76 26.05 11.51
CA SER A 13 2.25 25.31 12.68
C SER A 13 3.74 25.52 12.90
N HIS A 14 4.55 25.48 11.84
CA HIS A 14 5.98 25.73 11.95
C HIS A 14 6.30 27.17 12.33
N THR A 15 5.64 28.16 11.73
CA THR A 15 5.85 29.58 12.08
C THR A 15 5.43 29.88 13.51
N ALA A 16 4.33 29.28 13.99
CA ALA A 16 3.88 29.38 15.38
C ALA A 16 4.92 28.81 16.36
N LEU A 17 5.35 27.57 16.16
CA LEU A 17 6.25 26.86 17.06
C LEU A 17 7.66 27.48 17.07
N LYS A 18 8.24 27.69 15.88
CA LYS A 18 9.56 28.29 15.72
C LYS A 18 9.59 29.74 16.18
N GLY A 19 8.54 30.51 15.88
CA GLY A 19 8.38 31.88 16.36
C GLY A 19 8.28 31.96 17.88
N ALA A 20 7.57 31.03 18.53
CA ALA A 20 7.50 30.94 19.99
C ALA A 20 8.88 30.64 20.62
N ALA A 21 9.68 29.75 20.02
CA ALA A 21 11.04 29.46 20.49
C ALA A 21 11.95 30.69 20.45
N VAL A 22 11.96 31.43 19.33
CA VAL A 22 12.73 32.68 19.20
C VAL A 22 12.31 33.71 20.25
N LEU A 23 11.00 33.86 20.47
CA LEU A 23 10.46 34.79 21.47
C LEU A 23 10.78 34.38 22.90
N LEU A 24 10.74 33.07 23.22
CA LEU A 24 11.08 32.56 24.54
C LEU A 24 12.55 32.85 24.87
N VAL A 25 13.46 32.62 23.93
CA VAL A 25 14.88 32.93 24.08
C VAL A 25 15.10 34.43 24.29
N ALA A 26 14.41 35.28 23.51
CA ALA A 26 14.47 36.73 23.68
C ALA A 26 13.92 37.18 25.05
N LEU A 27 12.83 36.57 25.51
CA LEU A 27 12.24 36.83 26.82
C LEU A 27 13.22 36.46 27.94
N LEU A 28 13.80 35.26 27.90
CA LEU A 28 14.81 34.84 28.86
C LEU A 28 16.02 35.79 28.87
N ALA A 29 16.55 36.15 27.69
CA ALA A 29 17.64 37.11 27.58
C ALA A 29 17.28 38.48 28.18
N GLY A 30 16.09 39.00 27.89
CA GLY A 30 15.60 40.26 28.44
C GLY A 30 15.35 40.22 29.96
N LEU A 31 14.94 39.06 30.51
CA LEU A 31 14.77 38.86 31.95
C LEU A 31 16.12 38.71 32.68
N SER A 32 17.11 38.08 32.06
CA SER A 32 18.47 37.94 32.62
C SER A 32 19.24 39.26 32.59
N LEU A 33 18.97 40.12 31.60
CA LEU A 33 19.66 41.40 31.41
C LEU A 33 18.89 42.60 31.97
N ARG A 34 18.01 42.40 32.97
CA ARG A 34 17.16 43.47 33.56
C ARG A 34 17.95 44.67 34.12
N ARG A 35 19.20 44.49 34.51
CA ARG A 35 20.07 45.55 35.08
C ARG A 35 20.79 46.39 34.02
N VAL A 36 20.69 46.02 32.74
CA VAL A 36 21.36 46.70 31.63
C VAL A 36 20.51 47.90 31.15
N ALA A 37 21.18 48.92 30.58
CA ALA A 37 20.56 50.12 30.04
C ALA A 37 19.36 49.83 29.13
N ALA A 38 18.32 50.68 29.18
CA ALA A 38 17.08 50.47 28.44
C ALA A 38 17.28 50.38 26.92
N ALA A 39 18.22 51.15 26.37
CA ALA A 39 18.56 51.12 24.95
C ALA A 39 19.07 49.75 24.47
N ARG A 40 19.79 49.01 25.32
CA ARG A 40 20.31 47.67 24.99
C ARG A 40 19.22 46.61 25.07
N ARG A 41 18.34 46.69 26.08
CA ARG A 41 17.17 45.81 26.20
C ARG A 41 16.19 46.02 25.04
N TYR A 42 15.92 47.28 24.68
CA TYR A 42 15.19 47.63 23.47
C TYR A 42 15.78 46.96 22.22
N ALA A 43 17.11 46.96 22.07
CA ALA A 43 17.79 46.36 20.94
C ALA A 43 17.63 44.82 20.87
N ILE A 44 17.58 44.13 22.01
CA ILE A 44 17.25 42.70 22.08
C ILE A 44 15.81 42.47 21.56
N TRP A 45 14.84 43.24 22.07
CA TRP A 45 13.44 43.08 21.70
C TRP A 45 13.19 43.36 20.21
N ILE A 46 13.77 44.42 19.65
CA ILE A 46 13.56 44.75 18.24
C ILE A 46 14.22 43.73 17.32
N THR A 47 15.34 43.15 17.75
CA THR A 47 16.02 42.05 17.04
C THR A 47 15.14 40.80 17.00
N ALA A 48 14.51 40.43 18.11
CA ALA A 48 13.57 39.31 18.17
C ALA A 48 12.31 39.55 17.30
N VAL A 49 11.80 40.78 17.29
CA VAL A 49 10.65 41.14 16.43
C VAL A 49 11.03 41.12 14.95
N ALA A 50 12.21 41.65 14.59
CA ALA A 50 12.72 41.59 13.21
C ALA A 50 12.98 40.14 12.76
N ALA A 51 13.52 39.30 13.64
CA ALA A 51 13.68 37.87 13.42
C ALA A 51 12.36 37.18 13.06
N LEU A 52 11.28 37.46 13.79
CA LEU A 52 9.95 36.91 13.50
C LEU A 52 9.39 37.37 12.15
N ALA A 53 9.70 38.61 11.73
CA ALA A 53 9.27 39.11 10.42
C ALA A 53 9.98 38.39 9.26
N VAL A 54 11.23 37.97 9.45
CA VAL A 54 12.05 37.30 8.42
C VAL A 54 11.91 35.78 8.46
N LEU A 55 11.50 35.20 9.60
CA LEU A 55 11.45 33.76 9.83
C LEU A 55 10.68 32.96 8.74
N PRO A 56 9.48 33.37 8.27
CA PRO A 56 8.79 32.63 7.20
C PRO A 56 9.56 32.61 5.89
N LEU A 57 10.19 33.74 5.53
CA LEU A 57 11.03 33.85 4.33
C LEU A 57 12.30 33.00 4.47
N ALA A 58 12.95 33.03 5.63
CA ALA A 58 14.14 32.24 5.92
C ALA A 58 13.85 30.73 5.83
N MET A 59 12.71 30.26 6.33
CA MET A 59 12.29 28.85 6.22
C MET A 59 12.10 28.40 4.76
N SER A 60 11.70 29.32 3.87
CA SER A 60 11.50 29.01 2.44
C SER A 60 12.80 29.03 1.61
N LEU A 61 13.82 29.76 2.07
CA LEU A 61 15.06 29.97 1.32
C LEU A 61 16.25 29.13 1.83
N LEU A 62 16.25 28.75 3.10
CA LEU A 62 17.36 28.03 3.72
C LEU A 62 17.21 26.49 3.59
N PRO A 63 18.32 25.75 3.51
CA PRO A 63 18.27 24.29 3.44
C PRO A 63 17.75 23.67 4.73
N ALA A 64 16.91 22.63 4.58
CA ALA A 64 16.27 21.95 5.71
C ALA A 64 17.23 20.98 6.42
N TRP A 65 17.57 21.29 7.67
CA TRP A 65 18.27 20.38 8.57
C TRP A 65 17.26 19.46 9.26
N ARG A 66 17.24 18.19 8.85
CA ARG A 66 16.23 17.21 9.24
C ARG A 66 16.64 16.51 10.53
N VAL A 67 15.83 16.62 11.58
CA VAL A 67 16.09 15.97 12.89
C VAL A 67 14.99 14.95 13.16
N LEU A 68 15.39 13.74 13.54
CA LEU A 68 14.49 12.63 13.88
C LEU A 68 13.73 12.95 15.18
N PRO A 69 12.40 13.05 15.18
CA PRO A 69 11.66 12.96 16.42
C PRO A 69 11.77 11.53 16.93
N LYS A 70 12.11 11.37 18.21
CA LYS A 70 11.97 10.09 18.93
C LYS A 70 10.49 9.66 18.81
N PRO A 71 10.18 8.40 18.46
CA PRO A 71 8.79 7.98 18.30
C PRO A 71 8.03 8.26 19.58
N THR A 72 6.91 8.96 19.42
CA THR A 72 6.05 9.44 20.49
C THR A 72 5.33 8.24 21.11
N LEU A 73 5.27 8.23 22.44
CA LEU A 73 4.70 7.20 23.30
C LEU A 73 3.42 6.56 22.73
N GLU A 74 3.43 5.24 22.78
CA GLU A 74 2.30 4.32 22.63
C GLU A 74 1.05 4.90 23.32
N MET A 75 0.00 5.13 22.53
CA MET A 75 -1.35 5.08 23.06
C MET A 75 -1.87 3.69 22.74
N ASP A 76 -1.81 2.82 23.73
CA ASP A 76 -2.50 1.53 23.72
C ASP A 76 -3.99 1.80 23.50
N GLY A 77 -4.44 1.65 22.26
CA GLY A 77 -5.84 1.37 21.99
C GLY A 77 -6.14 -0.02 22.56
N PRO A 78 -7.34 -0.25 23.12
CA PRO A 78 -7.66 -1.54 23.73
C PRO A 78 -7.52 -2.65 22.67
N VAL A 79 -6.44 -3.42 22.79
CA VAL A 79 -6.28 -4.71 22.16
C VAL A 79 -7.34 -5.60 22.80
N PHE A 80 -8.36 -5.98 22.03
CA PHE A 80 -9.23 -7.08 22.43
C PHE A 80 -8.39 -8.35 22.34
N GLU A 81 -7.81 -8.76 23.46
CA GLU A 81 -7.41 -10.14 23.65
C GLU A 81 -8.67 -11.02 23.56
N PRO A 82 -8.65 -12.10 22.78
CA PRO A 82 -9.75 -13.05 22.77
C PRO A 82 -9.76 -13.79 24.10
N GLU A 83 -10.69 -13.43 24.99
CA GLU A 83 -11.06 -14.28 26.12
C GLU A 83 -11.51 -15.64 25.57
N MET A 84 -10.79 -16.68 25.97
CA MET A 84 -11.19 -18.07 25.79
C MET A 84 -12.51 -18.29 26.56
N PRO A 85 -13.60 -18.75 25.92
CA PRO A 85 -14.83 -19.04 26.66
C PRO A 85 -14.65 -20.33 27.48
N GLY A 86 -14.40 -20.14 28.78
CA GLY A 86 -14.68 -21.13 29.81
C GLY A 86 -16.19 -21.23 30.06
N GLU A 87 -16.65 -22.47 30.18
CA GLU A 87 -17.91 -22.95 30.78
C GLU A 87 -19.23 -22.23 30.43
N SER A 88 -20.03 -22.96 29.67
CA SER A 88 -21.46 -22.76 29.41
C SER A 88 -22.30 -22.53 30.68
N PRO A 89 -23.23 -21.57 30.64
CA PRO A 89 -24.50 -21.67 31.36
C PRO A 89 -25.66 -21.98 30.41
N GLU A 90 -26.64 -22.69 30.95
CA GLU A 90 -27.82 -23.34 30.35
C GLU A 90 -28.74 -22.47 29.47
N PRO A 91 -29.55 -23.09 28.59
CA PRO A 91 -30.44 -22.39 27.68
C PRO A 91 -31.70 -21.86 28.38
N ILE A 92 -31.93 -20.55 28.26
CA ILE A 92 -33.21 -19.91 28.59
C ILE A 92 -34.23 -20.27 27.50
N LEU A 93 -35.19 -21.13 27.85
CA LEU A 93 -36.44 -21.35 27.13
C LEU A 93 -37.26 -20.06 27.15
N LEU A 94 -37.50 -19.46 25.98
CA LEU A 94 -38.55 -18.46 25.80
C LEU A 94 -39.64 -19.00 24.89
N SER A 95 -40.79 -19.15 25.53
CA SER A 95 -42.06 -19.66 25.06
C SER A 95 -42.62 -18.90 23.86
N VAL A 96 -43.13 -19.70 22.93
CA VAL A 96 -44.03 -19.35 21.83
C VAL A 96 -45.26 -18.60 22.33
N GLY A 97 -45.63 -17.53 21.63
CA GLY A 97 -47.03 -17.19 21.43
C GLY A 97 -47.36 -15.70 21.48
N THR A 98 -47.35 -15.02 20.33
CA THR A 98 -48.47 -14.13 19.99
C THR A 98 -48.55 -13.94 18.46
N LYS A 99 -49.72 -14.27 17.90
CA LYS A 99 -50.13 -13.93 16.54
C LYS A 99 -50.15 -12.40 16.40
N ILE A 100 -49.52 -11.87 15.35
CA ILE A 100 -49.83 -10.52 14.85
C ILE A 100 -50.27 -10.65 13.40
N THR A 101 -51.52 -10.26 13.20
CA THR A 101 -52.32 -10.27 11.99
C THR A 101 -51.75 -9.29 10.96
N VAL A 102 -51.72 -9.72 9.70
CA VAL A 102 -51.40 -8.89 8.53
C VAL A 102 -52.65 -8.12 8.09
N PRO A 103 -52.54 -6.81 7.81
CA PRO A 103 -53.21 -6.18 6.68
C PRO A 103 -52.13 -5.69 5.69
N GLY A 104 -52.14 -6.10 4.43
CA GLY A 104 -53.06 -5.59 3.42
C GLY A 104 -52.39 -4.42 2.67
N SER A 105 -51.97 -4.68 1.44
CA SER A 105 -51.19 -3.81 0.54
C SER A 105 -51.51 -2.32 0.57
N ALA A 106 -50.46 -1.50 0.66
CA ALA A 106 -50.43 -0.16 0.08
C ALA A 106 -49.11 0.02 -0.68
N VAL A 107 -49.22 0.28 -1.97
CA VAL A 107 -48.15 0.70 -2.87
C VAL A 107 -47.53 1.99 -2.30
N GLN A 108 -46.29 1.91 -1.80
CA GLN A 108 -45.49 3.09 -1.49
C GLN A 108 -44.39 3.23 -2.55
N THR A 109 -44.53 4.27 -3.35
CA THR A 109 -43.44 4.92 -4.11
C THR A 109 -42.21 5.06 -3.22
N GLN A 110 -41.13 4.37 -3.56
CA GLN A 110 -39.84 4.49 -2.88
C GLN A 110 -39.33 5.93 -3.01
N ALA A 111 -39.30 6.64 -1.88
CA ALA A 111 -38.51 7.84 -1.74
C ALA A 111 -37.01 7.50 -1.91
N PRO A 112 -36.20 8.40 -2.50
CA PRO A 112 -34.77 8.17 -2.66
C PRO A 112 -34.13 7.88 -1.29
N ALA A 113 -33.26 6.87 -1.26
CA ALA A 113 -32.58 6.42 -0.05
C ALA A 113 -31.92 7.60 0.68
N PRO A 114 -31.97 7.65 2.03
CA PRO A 114 -31.33 8.70 2.78
C PRO A 114 -29.82 8.66 2.49
N VAL A 115 -29.33 9.71 1.85
CA VAL A 115 -27.90 9.99 1.75
C VAL A 115 -27.35 9.89 3.17
N LYS A 116 -26.42 8.96 3.41
CA LYS A 116 -25.75 8.81 4.71
C LYS A 116 -25.23 10.20 5.10
N SER A 117 -25.89 10.81 6.08
CA SER A 117 -25.54 12.14 6.55
C SER A 117 -24.12 12.06 7.10
N ARG A 118 -23.17 12.70 6.42
CA ARG A 118 -21.87 13.00 7.02
C ARG A 118 -22.15 13.64 8.38
N PRO A 119 -21.45 13.24 9.46
CA PRO A 119 -21.57 13.96 10.72
C PRO A 119 -21.33 15.45 10.43
N ALA A 120 -22.21 16.32 10.92
CA ALA A 120 -22.19 17.75 10.62
C ALA A 120 -20.90 18.45 11.07
N PHE A 121 -20.06 17.75 11.83
CA PHE A 121 -18.79 18.22 12.35
C PHE A 121 -17.77 17.09 12.34
N SER A 122 -16.69 17.26 11.57
CA SER A 122 -15.48 16.46 11.67
C SER A 122 -14.37 17.32 12.28
N TRP A 123 -13.62 16.75 13.23
CA TRP A 123 -12.42 17.39 13.76
C TRP A 123 -11.39 17.69 12.66
N GLN A 124 -11.39 16.92 11.58
CA GLN A 124 -10.51 17.16 10.44
C GLN A 124 -10.91 18.44 9.69
N ASP A 125 -12.22 18.68 9.49
CA ASP A 125 -12.73 19.90 8.86
C ASP A 125 -12.42 21.14 9.73
N ALA A 126 -12.50 21.00 11.06
CA ALA A 126 -12.11 22.06 11.99
C ALA A 126 -10.61 22.39 11.90
N VAL A 127 -9.75 21.37 11.76
CA VAL A 127 -8.31 21.58 11.60
C VAL A 127 -7.96 22.19 10.24
N ASP A 128 -8.61 21.73 9.16
CA ASP A 128 -8.35 22.20 7.80
C ASP A 128 -8.83 23.64 7.56
N THR A 129 -9.73 24.17 8.39
CA THR A 129 -10.22 25.57 8.32
C THR A 129 -9.34 26.57 9.09
N LEU A 130 -8.45 26.13 9.99
CA LEU A 130 -7.58 27.02 10.78
C LEU A 130 -6.70 27.97 9.94
N PRO A 131 -6.07 27.53 8.82
CA PRO A 131 -5.27 28.44 8.00
C PRO A 131 -6.11 29.56 7.37
N VAL A 132 -7.37 29.27 7.00
CA VAL A 132 -8.29 30.27 6.45
C VAL A 132 -8.63 31.32 7.49
N ILE A 133 -8.95 30.90 8.72
CA ILE A 133 -9.20 31.80 9.86
C ILE A 133 -7.98 32.69 10.11
N TRP A 134 -6.79 32.11 10.08
CA TRP A 134 -5.55 32.87 10.28
C TRP A 134 -5.33 33.95 9.20
N ILE A 135 -5.53 33.61 7.91
CA ILE A 135 -5.41 34.58 6.80
C ILE A 135 -6.42 35.72 6.95
N VAL A 136 -7.69 35.39 7.20
CA VAL A 136 -8.77 36.37 7.31
C VAL A 136 -8.51 37.34 8.47
N LEU A 137 -8.19 36.84 9.66
CA LEU A 137 -7.92 37.70 10.82
C LEU A 137 -6.65 38.54 10.65
N SER A 138 -5.59 37.98 10.07
CA SER A 138 -4.36 38.71 9.77
C SER A 138 -4.63 39.85 8.77
N ALA A 139 -5.41 39.58 7.72
CA ALA A 139 -5.82 40.59 6.75
C ALA A 139 -6.66 41.71 7.40
N LEU A 140 -7.61 41.38 8.27
CA LEU A 140 -8.42 42.36 9.01
C LEU A 140 -7.56 43.26 9.92
N LEU A 141 -6.56 42.70 10.60
CA LEU A 141 -5.64 43.47 11.45
C LEU A 141 -4.71 44.39 10.62
N LEU A 142 -4.25 43.94 9.46
CA LEU A 142 -3.46 44.75 8.53
C LEU A 142 -4.32 45.86 7.89
N LEU A 143 -5.57 45.58 7.53
CA LEU A 143 -6.52 46.59 7.07
C LEU A 143 -6.78 47.65 8.15
N ARG A 144 -6.95 47.24 9.41
CA ARG A 144 -7.06 48.16 10.55
C ARG A 144 -5.81 49.04 10.70
N LEU A 145 -4.62 48.49 10.49
CA LEU A 145 -3.37 49.25 10.50
C LEU A 145 -3.32 50.26 9.34
N GLY A 146 -3.69 49.83 8.13
CA GLY A 146 -3.80 50.70 6.95
C GLY A 146 -4.81 51.84 7.14
N TRP A 147 -5.96 51.53 7.73
CA TRP A 147 -6.98 52.52 8.10
C TRP A 147 -6.46 53.54 9.12
N SER A 148 -5.68 53.10 10.11
CA SER A 148 -5.03 54.00 11.07
C SER A 148 -4.03 54.93 10.39
N ALA A 149 -3.20 54.39 9.49
CA ALA A 149 -2.25 55.19 8.71
C ALA A 149 -2.96 56.20 7.80
N TRP A 150 -4.07 55.81 7.16
CA TRP A 150 -4.91 56.71 6.37
C TRP A 150 -5.53 57.82 7.22
N ARG A 151 -6.08 57.48 8.40
CA ARG A 151 -6.61 58.49 9.35
C ARG A 151 -5.54 59.46 9.82
N LEU A 152 -4.33 58.96 10.07
CA LEU A 152 -3.19 59.80 10.47
C LEU A 152 -2.75 60.73 9.32
N HIS A 153 -2.74 60.25 8.08
CA HIS A 153 -2.48 61.06 6.90
C HIS A 153 -3.56 62.12 6.65
N ARG A 154 -4.85 61.78 6.88
CA ARG A 154 -5.95 62.74 6.82
C ARG A 154 -5.83 63.81 7.90
N LEU A 155 -5.43 63.43 9.12
CA LEU A 155 -5.15 64.36 10.21
C LEU A 155 -3.98 65.29 9.83
N GLU A 156 -2.87 64.76 9.31
CA GLU A 156 -1.71 65.54 8.85
C GLU A 156 -2.13 66.66 7.87
N ARG A 157 -3.03 66.37 6.93
CA ARG A 157 -3.54 67.38 5.98
C ARG A 157 -4.37 68.49 6.62
N SER A 158 -4.97 68.24 7.78
CA SER A 158 -5.78 69.24 8.51
C SER A 158 -4.98 70.10 9.49
N LEU A 159 -3.72 69.73 9.76
CA LEU A 159 -2.88 70.39 10.76
C LEU A 159 -2.03 71.49 10.11
N LYS A 160 -1.80 72.59 10.85
CA LYS A 160 -0.99 73.72 10.37
C LYS A 160 0.50 73.44 10.58
N PRO A 161 1.35 73.63 9.57
CA PRO A 161 2.80 73.58 9.74
C PRO A 161 3.29 74.81 10.52
N ALA A 162 4.36 74.63 11.30
CA ALA A 162 5.00 75.71 12.04
C ALA A 162 6.53 75.59 12.02
N THR A 163 7.22 76.64 12.45
CA THR A 163 8.67 76.67 12.63
C THR A 163 8.98 76.97 14.10
N CYS A 164 10.09 76.43 14.60
CA CYS A 164 10.50 76.61 15.98
C CYS A 164 12.03 76.55 16.05
N ALA A 165 12.69 77.64 16.43
CA ALA A 165 14.15 77.70 16.49
C ALA A 165 14.74 76.64 17.45
N ALA A 166 14.06 76.39 18.58
CA ALA A 166 14.45 75.34 19.52
C ALA A 166 14.40 73.93 18.91
N LEU A 167 13.52 73.67 17.93
CA LEU A 167 13.47 72.38 17.23
C LEU A 167 14.70 72.19 16.34
N ASP A 168 15.13 73.22 15.62
CA ASP A 168 16.31 73.15 14.75
C ASP A 168 17.59 72.96 15.58
N GLU A 169 17.71 73.71 16.68
CA GLU A 169 18.84 73.60 17.62
C GLU A 169 18.90 72.20 18.25
N THR A 170 17.79 71.73 18.83
CA THR A 170 17.72 70.40 19.46
C THR A 170 17.92 69.28 18.42
N SER A 171 17.47 69.46 17.18
CA SER A 171 17.69 68.48 16.10
C SER A 171 19.17 68.36 15.72
N ARG A 172 19.93 69.46 15.74
CA ARG A 172 21.39 69.45 15.55
C ARG A 172 22.09 68.82 16.75
N GLU A 173 21.65 69.14 17.96
CA GLU A 173 22.18 68.57 19.21
C GLU A 173 22.07 67.02 19.22
N VAL A 174 20.89 66.49 18.89
CA VAL A 174 20.65 65.03 18.79
C VAL A 174 21.33 64.40 17.56
N GLY A 175 21.81 65.22 16.63
CA GLY A 175 22.50 64.79 15.40
C GLY A 175 21.56 64.14 14.37
N LEU A 176 20.36 64.70 14.17
CA LEU A 176 19.43 64.24 13.15
C LEU A 176 19.88 64.69 11.74
N LYS A 177 19.80 63.77 10.77
CA LYS A 177 20.13 64.07 9.36
C LYS A 177 19.09 64.96 8.67
N ARG A 178 17.85 64.96 9.17
CA ARG A 178 16.72 65.74 8.65
C ARG A 178 15.90 66.23 9.83
N VAL A 179 15.62 67.53 9.87
CA VAL A 179 14.71 68.13 10.86
C VAL A 179 13.28 67.67 10.54
N PRO A 180 12.49 67.20 11.53
CA PRO A 180 11.12 66.79 11.30
C PRO A 180 10.21 67.98 10.98
N ARG A 181 9.18 67.73 10.17
CA ARG A 181 8.14 68.73 9.91
C ARG A 181 7.31 68.94 11.18
N LEU A 182 7.34 70.13 11.74
CA LEU A 182 6.54 70.52 12.90
C LEU A 182 5.10 70.83 12.48
N LEU A 183 4.14 70.24 13.19
CA LEU A 183 2.71 70.42 13.03
C LEU A 183 2.11 70.85 14.37
N ILE A 184 1.14 71.76 14.34
CA ILE A 184 0.44 72.23 15.54
C ILE A 184 -0.94 71.58 15.63
N GLY A 185 -1.20 70.89 16.75
CA GLY A 185 -2.47 70.26 17.09
C GLY A 185 -3.37 71.14 17.94
N THR A 186 -4.46 70.57 18.46
CA THR A 186 -5.34 71.24 19.44
C THR A 186 -4.64 71.45 20.78
N ALA A 187 -5.13 72.33 21.65
CA ALA A 187 -4.54 72.59 22.98
C ALA A 187 -4.43 71.33 23.87
N ASN A 188 -5.34 70.36 23.69
CA ASN A 188 -5.33 69.08 24.42
C ASN A 188 -4.55 67.96 23.69
N ALA A 189 -3.80 68.29 22.63
CA ALA A 189 -3.02 67.29 21.90
C ALA A 189 -1.79 66.86 22.71
N VAL A 190 -1.38 65.60 22.54
CA VAL A 190 -0.16 65.08 23.14
C VAL A 190 0.97 65.18 22.12
N PRO A 191 2.20 65.51 22.53
CA PRO A 191 3.38 65.37 21.67
C PRO A 191 3.41 63.99 21.01
N MET A 192 3.60 63.98 19.68
CA MET A 192 3.49 62.77 18.89
C MET A 192 4.42 62.79 17.68
N VAL A 193 5.03 61.65 17.39
CA VAL A 193 5.97 61.48 16.27
C VAL A 193 5.57 60.32 15.37
N TRP A 194 5.67 60.52 14.06
CA TRP A 194 5.45 59.45 13.07
C TRP A 194 6.21 59.72 11.76
N GLY A 195 6.28 58.67 10.92
CA GLY A 195 6.87 58.73 9.58
C GLY A 195 8.34 58.28 9.53
N VAL A 196 8.63 57.27 8.70
CA VAL A 196 9.97 56.67 8.57
C VAL A 196 10.90 57.54 7.72
N TRP A 197 10.49 57.86 6.49
CA TRP A 197 11.33 58.58 5.51
C TRP A 197 11.17 60.10 5.56
N ARG A 198 10.00 60.55 6.01
CA ARG A 198 9.61 61.94 6.20
C ARG A 198 9.10 62.05 7.62
N PRO A 199 9.92 62.44 8.61
CA PRO A 199 9.47 62.47 9.99
C PRO A 199 8.59 63.70 10.26
N ARG A 200 7.51 63.51 11.04
CA ARG A 200 6.59 64.55 11.51
C ARG A 200 6.62 64.60 13.02
N LEU A 201 6.53 65.81 13.56
CA LEU A 201 6.39 66.08 14.98
C LEU A 201 5.13 66.92 15.19
N LEU A 202 4.24 66.46 16.06
CA LEU A 202 3.06 67.21 16.49
C LEU A 202 3.30 67.77 17.89
N LEU A 203 3.07 69.06 18.08
CA LEU A 203 3.00 69.72 19.39
C LEU A 203 1.60 70.31 19.64
N PRO A 204 1.13 70.41 20.90
CA PRO A 204 -0.14 71.05 21.21
C PRO A 204 -0.14 72.55 20.93
N ALA A 205 -1.28 73.11 20.53
CA ALA A 205 -1.44 74.56 20.47
C ALA A 205 -1.19 75.21 21.85
N GLY A 206 -0.35 76.25 21.89
CA GLY A 206 0.07 76.90 23.13
C GLY A 206 1.38 76.36 23.72
N PHE A 207 2.10 75.48 23.01
CA PHE A 207 3.45 75.05 23.39
C PHE A 207 4.44 76.23 23.47
N GLU A 208 4.14 77.35 22.80
CA GLU A 208 4.92 78.58 22.83
C GLU A 208 4.95 79.23 24.22
N ARG A 209 3.98 78.89 25.08
CA ARG A 209 3.91 79.35 26.48
C ARG A 209 4.67 78.44 27.45
N TRP A 210 5.23 77.33 26.97
CA TRP A 210 6.03 76.44 27.82
C TRP A 210 7.36 77.10 28.17
N THR A 211 7.87 76.81 29.36
CA THR A 211 9.23 77.20 29.74
C THR A 211 10.24 76.58 28.76
N ALA A 212 11.37 77.25 28.53
CA ALA A 212 12.42 76.76 27.63
C ALA A 212 12.89 75.35 28.02
N ASP A 213 13.01 75.08 29.32
CA ASP A 213 13.39 73.76 29.86
C ASP A 213 12.34 72.68 29.58
N LYS A 214 11.05 73.01 29.67
CA LYS A 214 9.94 72.08 29.37
C LYS A 214 9.91 71.75 27.89
N LEU A 215 9.99 72.77 27.03
CA LEU A 215 10.02 72.59 25.59
C LEU A 215 11.25 71.76 25.16
N ARG A 216 12.44 72.09 25.68
CA ARG A 216 13.68 71.35 25.40
C ARG A 216 13.59 69.88 25.83
N GLY A 217 13.08 69.60 27.04
CA GLY A 217 12.91 68.22 27.51
C GLY A 217 11.98 67.38 26.65
N VAL A 218 10.86 67.96 26.18
CA VAL A 218 9.92 67.29 25.27
C VAL A 218 10.53 67.07 23.89
N LEU A 219 11.20 68.09 23.33
CA LEU A 219 11.86 67.98 22.03
C LEU A 219 12.95 66.90 22.06
N LEU A 220 13.82 66.88 23.06
CA LEU A 220 14.85 65.84 23.20
C LEU A 220 14.23 64.43 23.26
N HIS A 221 13.09 64.26 23.94
CA HIS A 221 12.38 62.98 24.01
C HIS A 221 11.86 62.53 22.64
N GLU A 222 11.12 63.39 21.96
CA GLU A 222 10.48 63.08 20.69
C GLU A 222 11.50 62.91 19.56
N LEU A 223 12.58 63.70 19.56
CA LEU A 223 13.67 63.56 18.61
C LEU A 223 14.52 62.31 18.86
N ALA A 224 14.61 61.82 20.09
CA ALA A 224 15.28 60.55 20.40
C ALA A 224 14.58 59.36 19.72
N HIS A 225 13.25 59.37 19.62
CA HIS A 225 12.51 58.37 18.84
C HIS A 225 12.92 58.38 17.35
N LEU A 226 13.03 59.57 16.76
CA LEU A 226 13.44 59.73 15.35
C LEU A 226 14.88 59.29 15.11
N LYS A 227 15.80 59.67 16.00
CA LYS A 227 17.23 59.35 15.88
C LYS A 227 17.47 57.84 15.88
N ARG A 228 16.70 57.10 16.67
CA ARG A 228 16.79 55.64 16.78
C ARG A 228 16.00 54.89 15.69
N GLY A 229 15.13 55.57 14.95
CA GLY A 229 14.30 54.95 13.91
C GLY A 229 13.07 54.22 14.47
N ASP A 230 12.59 54.62 15.64
CA ASP A 230 11.45 54.01 16.32
C ASP A 230 10.14 53.94 15.51
N PRO A 231 9.84 54.89 14.59
CA PRO A 231 8.69 54.74 13.69
C PRO A 231 8.75 53.48 12.82
N LEU A 232 9.94 53.09 12.33
CA LEU A 232 10.10 51.85 11.55
C LEU A 232 9.90 50.62 12.44
N ALA A 233 10.48 50.64 13.64
CA ALA A 233 10.29 49.57 14.62
C ALA A 233 8.82 49.37 15.01
N LEU A 234 8.05 50.46 15.09
CA LEU A 234 6.61 50.41 15.31
C LEU A 234 5.89 49.70 14.16
N TRP A 235 6.20 50.04 12.91
CA TRP A 235 5.61 49.35 11.76
C TRP A 235 5.91 47.85 11.78
N ILE A 236 7.17 47.45 11.96
CA ILE A 236 7.56 46.02 12.02
C ILE A 236 6.83 45.31 13.16
N ALA A 237 6.78 45.90 14.37
CA ALA A 237 6.09 45.31 15.50
C ALA A 237 4.58 45.10 15.23
N GLN A 238 3.93 46.04 14.52
CA GLN A 238 2.50 45.95 14.23
C GLN A 238 2.19 44.91 13.16
N TRP A 239 3.06 44.75 12.17
CA TRP A 239 2.99 43.66 11.19
C TRP A 239 3.17 42.30 11.87
N VAL A 240 4.20 42.14 12.71
CA VAL A 240 4.44 40.88 13.45
C VAL A 240 3.26 40.56 14.35
N LYS A 241 2.70 41.56 15.04
CA LYS A 241 1.51 41.42 15.88
C LYS A 241 0.26 40.98 15.12
N ALA A 242 0.11 41.45 13.88
CA ALA A 242 -1.01 41.05 13.02
C ALA A 242 -0.86 39.58 12.57
N LEU A 243 0.35 39.15 12.20
CA LEU A 243 0.62 37.77 11.76
C LEU A 243 0.63 36.76 12.92
N HIS A 244 1.06 37.19 14.10
CA HIS A 244 1.17 36.37 15.31
C HIS A 244 0.12 36.74 16.36
N TRP A 245 -1.08 37.13 15.92
CA TRP A 245 -2.14 37.60 16.82
C TRP A 245 -2.54 36.56 17.88
N PHE A 246 -2.39 35.27 17.56
CA PHE A 246 -2.67 34.14 18.46
C PHE A 246 -1.52 33.83 19.44
N ASN A 247 -0.31 34.37 19.24
CA ASN A 247 0.88 34.03 20.03
C ASN A 247 1.07 35.01 21.20
N PRO A 248 0.79 34.63 22.46
CA PRO A 248 0.89 35.54 23.61
C PRO A 248 2.31 36.05 23.87
N LEU A 249 3.36 35.28 23.52
CA LEU A 249 4.75 35.70 23.67
C LEU A 249 5.09 36.87 22.74
N ALA A 250 4.44 36.96 21.58
CA ALA A 250 4.62 38.07 20.64
C ALA A 250 4.04 39.36 21.25
N TRP A 251 2.85 39.27 21.86
CA TRP A 251 2.22 40.39 22.56
C TRP A 251 3.05 40.88 23.75
N LEU A 252 3.57 39.96 24.56
CA LEU A 252 4.43 40.28 25.69
C LEU A 252 5.74 40.94 25.23
N THR A 253 6.40 40.37 24.23
CA THR A 253 7.65 40.91 23.67
C THR A 253 7.46 42.32 23.11
N ILE A 254 6.39 42.56 22.35
CA ILE A 254 6.09 43.89 21.79
C ILE A 254 5.71 44.89 22.89
N ARG A 255 5.02 44.45 23.95
CA ARG A 255 4.76 45.28 25.13
C ARG A 255 6.06 45.70 25.82
N GLN A 256 7.01 44.77 25.98
CA GLN A 256 8.32 45.07 26.59
C GLN A 256 9.19 45.95 25.70
N LEU A 257 9.19 45.70 24.39
CA LEU A 257 9.81 46.56 23.37
C LEU A 257 9.33 48.01 23.54
N ARG A 258 8.02 48.22 23.58
CA ARG A 258 7.40 49.55 23.73
C ARG A 258 7.73 50.19 25.08
N ALA A 259 7.76 49.42 26.16
CA ALA A 259 8.10 49.95 27.48
C ALA A 259 9.58 50.38 27.57
N ASP A 260 10.51 49.61 27.00
CA ASP A 260 11.93 49.96 26.98
C ASP A 260 12.26 51.04 25.93
N GLN A 261 11.44 51.18 24.88
CA GLN A 261 11.52 52.28 23.91
C GLN A 261 11.35 53.65 24.58
N GLU A 262 10.32 53.81 25.41
CA GLU A 262 10.08 55.03 26.19
C GLU A 262 11.22 55.31 27.18
N ARG A 263 11.64 54.30 27.94
CA ARG A 263 12.73 54.43 28.92
C ARG A 263 14.04 54.83 28.25
N ALA A 264 14.33 54.31 27.05
CA ALA A 264 15.52 54.67 26.30
C ALA A 264 15.47 56.10 25.76
N CYS A 265 14.28 56.66 25.50
CA CYS A 265 14.12 58.09 25.21
C CYS A 265 14.30 58.94 26.47
N ASP A 266 13.75 58.52 27.61
CA ASP A 266 13.97 59.18 28.91
C ASP A 266 15.47 59.21 29.26
N ASP A 267 16.19 58.10 29.09
CA ASP A 267 17.64 58.01 29.28
C ASP A 267 18.41 58.91 28.31
N ALA A 268 17.88 59.18 27.11
CA ALA A 268 18.49 60.10 26.15
C ALA A 268 18.33 61.56 26.59
N VAL A 269 17.17 61.95 27.12
CA VAL A 269 16.94 63.31 27.64
C VAL A 269 17.91 63.63 28.79
N LEU A 270 18.07 62.69 29.71
CA LEU A 270 18.94 62.87 30.89
C LEU A 270 20.43 62.93 30.51
N ARG A 271 20.84 62.26 29.42
CA ARG A 271 22.20 62.36 28.87
C ARG A 271 22.53 63.71 28.24
N HIS A 272 21.53 64.46 27.80
CA HIS A 272 21.69 65.81 27.26
C HIS A 272 21.55 66.90 28.35
N GLY A 273 21.80 66.53 29.62
CA GLY A 273 21.97 67.47 30.73
C GLY A 273 20.68 67.98 31.38
N VAL A 274 19.50 67.45 31.04
CA VAL A 274 18.24 67.84 31.70
C VAL A 274 18.18 67.26 33.11
N ARG A 275 17.85 68.09 34.12
CA ARG A 275 17.70 67.63 35.51
C ARG A 275 16.55 66.63 35.64
N ALA A 276 16.78 65.54 36.35
CA ALA A 276 15.84 64.42 36.47
C ALA A 276 14.50 64.81 37.15
N SER A 277 14.54 65.67 38.16
CA SER A 277 13.35 66.19 38.86
C SER A 277 12.45 67.00 37.93
N ASP A 278 13.03 67.90 37.16
CA ASP A 278 12.31 68.83 36.28
C ASP A 278 11.68 68.05 35.13
N TYR A 279 12.43 67.12 34.55
CA TYR A 279 11.92 66.26 33.49
C TYR A 279 10.79 65.34 33.98
N ALA A 280 10.89 64.76 35.18
CA ALA A 280 9.82 63.97 35.77
C ALA A 280 8.54 64.79 36.00
N GLN A 281 8.68 66.06 36.44
CA GLN A 281 7.55 66.97 36.58
C GLN A 281 6.92 67.32 35.22
N HIS A 282 7.74 67.61 34.20
CA HIS A 282 7.25 67.86 32.84
C HIS A 282 6.44 66.67 32.29
N LEU A 283 6.91 65.44 32.55
CA LEU A 283 6.24 64.21 32.12
C LEU A 283 4.91 63.98 32.86
N LEU A 284 4.84 64.28 34.16
CA LEU A 284 3.60 64.25 34.93
C LEU A 284 2.59 65.29 34.43
N ASP A 285 3.02 66.51 34.13
CA ASP A 285 2.16 67.57 33.61
C ASP A 285 1.53 67.20 32.25
N LEU A 286 2.31 66.59 31.36
CA LEU A 286 1.84 66.11 30.06
C LEU A 286 0.87 64.95 30.19
N SER A 287 1.03 64.09 31.20
CA SER A 287 0.15 62.94 31.42
C SER A 287 -1.27 63.36 31.88
N ARG A 288 -1.39 64.50 32.59
CA ARG A 288 -2.65 65.01 33.17
C ARG A 288 -3.70 65.46 32.14
N HIS A 289 -3.30 65.74 30.89
CA HIS A 289 -4.19 66.31 29.86
C HIS A 289 -4.38 65.39 28.64
N THR A 290 -4.35 64.07 28.83
CA THR A 290 -4.29 63.10 27.72
C THR A 290 -5.66 62.68 27.17
N ARG A 291 -5.99 63.10 25.94
CA ARG A 291 -7.02 62.45 25.11
C ARG A 291 -6.49 62.20 23.70
N ILE A 292 -6.22 60.95 23.35
CA ILE A 292 -5.86 60.54 21.99
C ILE A 292 -7.00 59.70 21.43
N ALA A 293 -7.42 59.95 20.19
CA ALA A 293 -8.42 59.15 19.53
C ALA A 293 -7.96 57.68 19.42
N PRO A 294 -8.76 56.69 19.86
CA PRO A 294 -8.42 55.28 19.74
C PRO A 294 -8.15 54.93 18.26
N GLY A 295 -6.97 54.36 18.01
CA GLY A 295 -6.52 53.91 16.68
C GLY A 295 -5.26 54.60 16.16
N LEU A 296 -5.04 55.90 16.37
CA LEU A 296 -3.89 56.64 15.81
C LEU A 296 -2.55 56.18 16.39
N ALA A 297 -2.55 55.73 17.65
CA ALA A 297 -1.40 55.16 18.33
C ALA A 297 -0.91 53.82 17.75
N LEU A 298 -1.58 53.26 16.73
CA LEU A 298 -1.08 52.10 15.98
C LEU A 298 0.06 52.48 15.03
N CYS A 299 0.12 53.74 14.58
CA CYS A 299 1.09 54.24 13.60
C CYS A 299 1.92 55.45 14.10
N ALA A 300 1.66 55.91 15.32
CA ALA A 300 2.31 57.07 15.90
C ALA A 300 2.80 56.79 17.34
N LEU A 301 3.93 57.40 17.69
CA LEU A 301 4.59 57.31 18.99
C LEU A 301 4.19 58.50 19.86
N THR A 302 3.92 58.26 21.14
CA THR A 302 3.36 59.25 22.05
C THR A 302 3.99 59.07 23.43
N ILE A 303 4.44 60.16 24.04
CA ILE A 303 5.15 60.16 25.33
C ILE A 303 4.33 59.63 26.54
N THR A 304 3.04 59.31 26.43
CA THR A 304 2.18 59.04 27.61
C THR A 304 1.59 57.63 27.74
N ARG A 305 1.79 56.71 26.79
CA ARG A 305 0.94 55.49 26.70
C ARG A 305 1.61 54.13 26.99
N CYS A 306 2.92 53.98 26.78
CA CYS A 306 3.51 52.63 26.64
C CYS A 306 4.02 52.00 27.93
N ALA A 307 4.52 52.80 28.87
CA ALA A 307 4.91 52.35 30.21
C ALA A 307 4.13 53.14 31.26
N PRO A 308 3.79 52.54 32.42
CA PRO A 308 3.16 53.27 33.51
C PRO A 308 3.99 54.50 33.86
N VAL A 309 3.36 55.67 33.91
CA VAL A 309 4.03 56.95 34.21
C VAL A 309 4.84 56.84 35.51
N GLU A 310 4.29 56.19 36.53
CA GLU A 310 4.97 55.88 37.79
C GLU A 310 6.29 55.10 37.58
N ALA A 311 6.28 54.07 36.74
CA ALA A 311 7.47 53.26 36.47
C ALA A 311 8.55 54.03 35.72
N ARG A 312 8.16 55.04 34.91
CA ARG A 312 9.09 55.94 34.22
C ARG A 312 9.66 56.98 35.18
N VAL A 313 8.83 57.62 36.01
CA VAL A 313 9.27 58.57 37.04
C VAL A 313 10.25 57.90 38.01
N LYS A 314 9.94 56.70 38.51
CA LYS A 314 10.86 55.91 39.36
C LYS A 314 12.19 55.61 38.65
N ALA A 315 12.17 55.34 37.35
CA ALA A 315 13.37 55.07 36.57
C ALA A 315 14.23 56.34 36.34
N ILE A 316 13.59 57.48 36.08
CA ILE A 316 14.23 58.78 35.84
C ILE A 316 14.94 59.28 37.11
N LEU A 317 14.32 59.08 38.29
CA LEU A 317 14.84 59.51 39.58
C LEU A 317 15.87 58.55 40.21
N ASP A 318 16.10 57.38 39.62
CA ASP A 318 17.07 56.40 40.11
C ASP A 318 18.49 56.72 39.60
N PRO A 319 19.42 57.17 40.47
CA PRO A 319 20.78 57.55 40.07
C PRO A 319 21.68 56.32 39.83
N LYS A 320 21.30 55.13 40.30
CA LYS A 320 22.12 53.91 40.20
C LYS A 320 21.95 53.19 38.86
N ARG A 321 21.09 53.70 37.97
CA ARG A 321 20.84 53.08 36.66
C ARG A 321 21.89 53.44 35.63
N HIS A 322 22.33 52.43 34.88
CA HIS A 322 23.14 52.62 33.68
C HIS A 322 22.29 53.20 32.53
N ARG A 323 22.73 54.33 31.96
CA ARG A 323 22.02 55.07 30.89
C ARG A 323 22.78 55.11 29.56
N GLU A 324 23.81 54.28 29.44
CA GLU A 324 24.68 54.24 28.26
C GLU A 324 23.92 53.85 26.98
N GLY A 325 24.35 54.44 25.86
CA GLY A 325 23.82 54.11 24.54
C GLY A 325 24.27 52.73 24.03
N LEU A 326 23.81 52.41 22.82
CA LEU A 326 24.30 51.26 22.05
C LEU A 326 25.72 51.52 21.56
N THR A 327 26.63 50.58 21.81
CA THR A 327 28.00 50.60 21.26
C THR A 327 28.09 49.65 20.06
N PRO A 328 29.07 49.82 19.14
CA PRO A 328 29.26 48.90 18.02
C PRO A 328 29.44 47.44 18.43
N ARG A 329 30.05 47.18 19.59
CA ARG A 329 30.20 45.82 20.16
C ARG A 329 28.87 45.17 20.50
N TRP A 330 27.91 45.94 21.02
CA TRP A 330 26.56 45.45 21.27
C TRP A 330 25.79 45.15 19.98
N LEU A 331 25.99 45.97 18.93
CA LEU A 331 25.37 45.72 17.62
C LEU A 331 25.90 44.43 16.99
N LEU A 332 27.21 44.19 17.04
CA LEU A 332 27.83 42.94 16.59
C LEU A 332 27.34 41.73 17.40
N GLY A 333 27.27 41.86 18.74
CA GLY A 333 26.75 40.81 19.61
C GLY A 333 25.28 40.47 19.33
N LEU A 334 24.43 41.48 19.08
CA LEU A 334 23.03 41.27 18.72
C LEU A 334 22.86 40.65 17.34
N ALA A 335 23.64 41.07 16.35
CA ALA A 335 23.63 40.46 15.02
C ALA A 335 24.07 38.99 15.08
N GLY A 336 25.13 38.67 15.84
CA GLY A 336 25.56 37.30 16.08
C GLY A 336 24.51 36.47 16.82
N PHE A 337 23.87 37.03 17.84
CA PHE A 337 22.80 36.36 18.58
C PHE A 337 21.55 36.11 17.71
N ALA A 338 21.16 37.08 16.89
CA ALA A 338 20.08 36.91 15.93
C ALA A 338 20.38 35.76 14.98
N LEU A 339 21.57 35.76 14.36
CA LEU A 339 21.99 34.70 13.44
C LEU A 339 22.01 33.33 14.12
N PHE A 340 22.56 33.23 15.33
CA PHE A 340 22.68 31.97 16.08
C PHE A 340 21.35 31.43 16.60
N THR A 341 20.33 32.27 16.75
CA THR A 341 19.00 31.85 17.22
C THR A 341 18.04 31.60 16.06
N THR A 342 18.00 32.48 15.05
CA THR A 342 17.04 32.37 13.95
C THR A 342 17.46 31.37 12.89
N LEU A 343 18.76 31.28 12.58
CA LEU A 343 19.23 30.42 11.50
C LEU A 343 19.03 28.94 11.83
N PRO A 344 19.45 28.41 13.01
CA PRO A 344 19.22 27.01 13.34
C PRO A 344 17.73 26.69 13.45
N VAL A 345 16.95 27.57 14.07
CA VAL A 345 15.50 27.38 14.24
C VAL A 345 14.78 27.39 12.89
N ALA A 346 15.16 28.24 11.95
CA ALA A 346 14.61 28.26 10.59
C ALA A 346 14.95 26.96 9.84
N MET A 347 16.19 26.49 9.96
CA MET A 347 16.69 25.29 9.27
C MET A 347 16.14 23.98 9.85
N LEU A 348 15.79 23.90 11.13
CA LEU A 348 15.25 22.69 11.76
C LEU A 348 13.91 22.26 11.13
N HIS A 349 13.86 21.09 10.51
CA HIS A 349 12.62 20.46 10.04
C HIS A 349 12.44 19.11 10.72
N ALA A 350 11.23 18.83 11.20
CA ALA A 350 10.89 17.51 11.70
C ALA A 350 10.83 16.55 10.52
N ILE A 351 11.48 15.39 10.66
CA ILE A 351 11.23 14.28 9.74
C ILE A 351 9.82 13.78 10.07
N GLU A 352 8.86 13.93 9.14
CA GLU A 352 7.66 13.11 9.17
C GLU A 352 8.14 11.65 9.29
N GLY A 353 7.82 10.99 10.40
CA GLY A 353 8.10 9.57 10.56
C GLY A 353 7.63 8.84 9.29
N ALA A 354 8.46 7.92 8.77
CA ALA A 354 8.15 7.26 7.51
C ALA A 354 6.70 6.77 7.54
N LYS A 355 5.85 7.33 6.66
CA LYS A 355 4.43 6.99 6.59
C LYS A 355 4.33 5.47 6.41
N LEU A 356 3.58 4.84 7.31
CA LEU A 356 3.30 3.41 7.20
C LEU A 356 2.55 3.16 5.90
N ARG A 357 2.77 1.99 5.30
CA ARG A 357 2.01 1.56 4.13
C ARG A 357 0.52 1.48 4.52
N GLY A 358 -0.35 1.97 3.65
CA GLY A 358 -1.80 2.00 3.88
C GLY A 358 -2.39 0.61 4.11
N ARG A 359 -3.56 0.56 4.74
CA ARG A 359 -4.29 -0.68 5.03
C ARG A 359 -5.09 -1.14 3.81
N ILE A 360 -5.27 -2.44 3.68
CA ILE A 360 -6.27 -3.02 2.77
C ILE A 360 -7.47 -3.44 3.61
N LEU A 361 -8.63 -2.91 3.26
CA LEU A 361 -9.90 -3.11 3.97
C LEU A 361 -10.91 -3.80 3.07
N ASP A 362 -11.83 -4.58 3.65
CA ASP A 362 -12.98 -5.13 2.92
C ASP A 362 -14.08 -4.07 2.82
N ARG A 363 -15.18 -4.40 2.14
CA ARG A 363 -16.26 -3.43 1.92
C ARG A 363 -16.96 -2.96 3.19
N ASN A 364 -16.80 -3.71 4.29
CA ASN A 364 -17.38 -3.50 5.62
C ASN A 364 -16.34 -2.95 6.63
N GLY A 365 -15.08 -2.76 6.22
CA GLY A 365 -14.01 -2.19 7.06
C GLY A 365 -13.16 -3.23 7.80
N VAL A 366 -13.32 -4.53 7.53
CA VAL A 366 -12.43 -5.58 8.06
C VAL A 366 -11.03 -5.36 7.51
N VAL A 367 -9.99 -5.51 8.34
CA VAL A 367 -8.59 -5.34 7.92
C VAL A 367 -8.07 -6.65 7.31
N LEU A 368 -7.65 -6.60 6.05
CA LEU A 368 -7.03 -7.73 5.34
C LEU A 368 -5.50 -7.65 5.34
N ALA A 369 -4.95 -6.43 5.35
CA ALA A 369 -3.52 -6.20 5.44
C ALA A 369 -3.23 -4.84 6.08
N GLU A 370 -2.21 -4.80 6.94
CA GLU A 370 -1.78 -3.60 7.67
C GLU A 370 -0.26 -3.59 7.86
N SER A 371 0.27 -2.47 8.34
CA SER A 371 1.69 -2.36 8.63
C SER A 371 1.95 -2.21 10.11
N THR A 372 2.86 -3.03 10.64
CA THR A 372 3.27 -3.01 12.05
C THR A 372 4.18 -1.80 12.33
N PRO A 373 4.40 -1.44 13.62
CA PRO A 373 5.32 -0.37 14.00
C PRO A 373 6.75 -0.54 13.45
N GLU A 374 7.19 -1.79 13.26
CA GLU A 374 8.48 -2.17 12.67
C GLU A 374 8.52 -1.95 11.14
N LYS A 375 7.45 -1.38 10.56
CA LYS A 375 7.25 -1.18 9.10
C LYS A 375 7.18 -2.48 8.31
N MET A 376 6.81 -3.57 8.98
CA MET A 376 6.56 -4.86 8.36
C MET A 376 5.11 -4.95 7.91
N ARG A 377 4.85 -5.78 6.90
CA ARG A 377 3.49 -6.05 6.45
C ARG A 377 2.91 -7.21 7.24
N HIS A 378 1.66 -7.10 7.68
CA HIS A 378 0.95 -8.14 8.41
C HIS A 378 -0.40 -8.41 7.75
N TYR A 379 -0.75 -9.68 7.61
CA TYR A 379 -2.03 -10.15 7.05
C TYR A 379 -2.82 -10.91 8.13
N PRO A 380 -3.74 -10.23 8.85
CA PRO A 380 -4.42 -10.82 10.00
C PRO A 380 -5.24 -12.09 9.68
N LEU A 381 -5.75 -12.17 8.46
CA LEU A 381 -6.61 -13.28 8.01
C LEU A 381 -5.82 -14.41 7.32
N LYS A 382 -4.47 -14.39 7.41
CA LYS A 382 -3.55 -15.40 6.88
C LYS A 382 -3.93 -15.83 5.44
N THR A 383 -4.38 -17.07 5.27
CA THR A 383 -4.65 -17.71 3.97
C THR A 383 -5.89 -17.17 3.25
N LEU A 384 -6.77 -16.45 3.96
CA LEU A 384 -8.05 -16.02 3.45
C LEU A 384 -7.87 -14.92 2.39
N ALA A 385 -8.23 -15.23 1.14
CA ALA A 385 -8.07 -14.36 -0.05
C ALA A 385 -6.61 -14.06 -0.44
N ALA A 386 -5.64 -14.85 0.03
CA ALA A 386 -4.21 -14.64 -0.23
C ALA A 386 -3.87 -14.49 -1.73
N HIS A 387 -4.48 -15.28 -2.62
CA HIS A 387 -4.20 -15.18 -4.06
C HIS A 387 -4.67 -13.88 -4.72
N MET A 388 -5.64 -13.19 -4.11
CA MET A 388 -6.18 -11.93 -4.63
C MET A 388 -5.49 -10.74 -3.98
N LEU A 389 -5.25 -10.81 -2.67
CA LEU A 389 -4.46 -9.82 -1.94
C LEU A 389 -3.03 -9.75 -2.44
N GLY A 390 -2.43 -10.91 -2.69
CA GLY A 390 -1.00 -11.06 -2.93
C GLY A 390 -0.21 -10.86 -1.64
N TYR A 391 1.08 -10.57 -1.82
CA TYR A 391 1.99 -10.32 -0.71
C TYR A 391 3.02 -9.24 -1.07
N THR A 392 3.71 -8.75 -0.05
CA THR A 392 4.79 -7.78 -0.19
C THR A 392 6.14 -8.45 -0.02
N ARG A 393 7.19 -7.92 -0.64
CA ARG A 393 8.57 -8.34 -0.42
C ARG A 393 9.44 -7.10 -0.14
N LYS A 394 10.50 -7.30 0.62
CA LYS A 394 11.55 -6.30 0.80
C LYS A 394 12.39 -6.16 -0.49
N THR A 395 12.57 -4.94 -0.98
CA THR A 395 13.43 -4.67 -2.16
C THR A 395 14.91 -4.89 -1.84
N ASP A 396 15.68 -5.29 -2.85
CA ASP A 396 17.14 -5.49 -2.75
C ASP A 396 17.92 -4.15 -2.87
N ASP A 397 17.26 -3.00 -2.70
CA ASP A 397 17.85 -1.66 -2.82
C ASP A 397 18.73 -1.28 -1.61
N PRO A 398 19.65 -0.31 -1.76
CA PRO A 398 20.47 0.24 -0.66
C PRO A 398 19.63 0.79 0.51
N LEU A 399 18.39 1.20 0.23
CA LEU A 399 17.38 1.58 1.20
C LEU A 399 16.16 0.68 1.00
N PRO A 400 16.15 -0.51 1.62
CA PRO A 400 15.15 -1.51 1.32
C PRO A 400 13.77 -1.07 1.80
N LYS A 401 12.76 -1.20 0.92
CA LYS A 401 11.36 -0.85 1.19
C LYS A 401 10.47 -2.07 0.98
N MET A 402 9.32 -2.09 1.64
CA MET A 402 8.30 -3.09 1.36
C MET A 402 7.55 -2.69 0.08
N GLU A 403 7.63 -3.52 -0.94
CA GLU A 403 6.95 -3.35 -2.22
C GLU A 403 5.93 -4.47 -2.42
N GLY A 404 4.77 -4.15 -2.99
CA GLY A 404 3.78 -5.15 -3.37
C GLY A 404 4.25 -6.00 -4.55
N TYR A 405 4.28 -7.32 -4.37
CA TYR A 405 4.86 -8.24 -5.35
C TYR A 405 3.82 -8.88 -6.29
N THR A 406 2.63 -9.18 -5.77
CA THR A 406 1.51 -9.81 -6.49
C THR A 406 0.17 -9.19 -6.08
N GLY A 407 -0.90 -9.46 -6.83
CA GLY A 407 -2.28 -9.16 -6.41
C GLY A 407 -2.54 -7.67 -6.16
N ILE A 408 -3.46 -7.37 -5.22
CA ILE A 408 -3.80 -6.00 -4.82
C ILE A 408 -2.59 -5.26 -4.27
N GLU A 409 -1.71 -5.92 -3.52
CA GLU A 409 -0.49 -5.29 -2.98
C GLU A 409 0.32 -4.63 -4.09
N LYS A 410 0.49 -5.31 -5.23
CA LYS A 410 1.18 -4.79 -6.41
C LYS A 410 0.37 -3.77 -7.19
N GLN A 411 -0.90 -4.09 -7.48
CA GLN A 411 -1.77 -3.24 -8.31
C GLN A 411 -2.01 -1.86 -7.67
N GLN A 412 -2.04 -1.79 -6.34
CA GLN A 412 -2.27 -0.57 -5.57
C GLN A 412 -1.00 -0.08 -4.85
N ASP A 413 0.18 -0.56 -5.26
CA ASP A 413 1.44 -0.29 -4.55
C ASP A 413 1.70 1.21 -4.38
N ALA A 414 1.48 2.01 -5.43
CA ALA A 414 1.67 3.46 -5.37
C ALA A 414 0.75 4.15 -4.33
N ALA A 415 -0.51 3.71 -4.21
CA ALA A 415 -1.45 4.26 -3.24
C ALA A 415 -1.09 3.81 -1.82
N LEU A 416 -0.82 2.51 -1.65
CA LEU A 416 -0.47 1.91 -0.37
C LEU A 416 0.87 2.45 0.16
N ALA A 417 1.90 2.56 -0.68
CA ALA A 417 3.20 3.14 -0.33
C ALA A 417 3.11 4.63 0.04
N ALA A 418 2.11 5.35 -0.46
CA ALA A 418 1.80 6.72 -0.06
C ALA A 418 1.02 6.82 1.27
N GLY A 419 0.74 5.69 1.93
CA GLY A 419 -0.01 5.62 3.17
C GLY A 419 -1.53 5.72 3.00
N LYS A 420 -2.05 5.51 1.79
CA LYS A 420 -3.49 5.55 1.52
C LYS A 420 -4.11 4.17 1.71
N ASP A 421 -5.20 4.11 2.47
CA ASP A 421 -5.98 2.89 2.62
C ASP A 421 -6.73 2.55 1.33
N VAL A 422 -6.85 1.27 1.02
CA VAL A 422 -7.57 0.72 -0.14
C VAL A 422 -8.73 -0.13 0.35
N THR A 423 -9.94 0.17 -0.13
CA THR A 423 -11.13 -0.62 0.19
C THR A 423 -11.50 -1.53 -0.98
N LEU A 424 -11.64 -2.83 -0.70
CA LEU A 424 -12.03 -3.85 -1.66
C LEU A 424 -13.55 -4.04 -1.68
N ALA A 425 -14.04 -4.60 -2.78
CA ALA A 425 -15.41 -5.02 -2.99
C ALA A 425 -15.72 -6.36 -2.27
N PHE A 426 -14.68 -7.10 -1.86
CA PHE A 426 -14.82 -8.31 -1.07
C PHE A 426 -15.69 -8.09 0.16
N ASP A 427 -16.51 -9.09 0.46
CA ASP A 427 -17.15 -9.26 1.75
C ASP A 427 -16.48 -10.44 2.44
N MET A 428 -15.69 -10.18 3.49
CA MET A 428 -14.90 -11.24 4.11
C MET A 428 -15.75 -12.30 4.82
N ARG A 429 -17.02 -12.00 5.10
CA ARG A 429 -18.00 -12.97 5.61
C ARG A 429 -18.35 -13.98 4.52
N ILE A 430 -18.61 -13.51 3.29
CA ILE A 430 -18.86 -14.37 2.12
C ILE A 430 -17.58 -15.13 1.73
N GLN A 431 -16.41 -14.50 1.78
CA GLN A 431 -15.12 -15.14 1.51
C GLN A 431 -14.85 -16.30 2.48
N SER A 432 -14.98 -16.08 3.79
CA SER A 432 -14.81 -17.12 4.81
C SER A 432 -15.82 -18.25 4.62
N LEU A 433 -17.08 -17.90 4.39
CA LEU A 433 -18.16 -18.86 4.17
C LEU A 433 -17.92 -19.73 2.94
N ALA A 434 -17.53 -19.15 1.80
CA ALA A 434 -17.19 -19.89 0.60
C ALA A 434 -15.96 -20.80 0.81
N HIS A 435 -14.97 -20.33 1.56
CA HIS A 435 -13.80 -21.14 1.91
C HIS A 435 -14.22 -22.35 2.76
N ARG A 436 -14.98 -22.14 3.84
CA ARG A 436 -15.52 -23.22 4.69
C ARG A 436 -16.40 -24.20 3.91
N ALA A 437 -17.26 -23.69 3.02
CA ALA A 437 -18.12 -24.54 2.21
C ALA A 437 -17.32 -25.49 1.31
N MET A 438 -16.16 -25.06 0.82
CA MET A 438 -15.24 -25.89 0.04
C MET A 438 -14.47 -26.89 0.92
N THR A 439 -13.90 -26.45 2.04
CA THR A 439 -13.10 -27.30 2.93
C THR A 439 -13.96 -28.36 3.63
N ASP A 440 -15.14 -28.00 4.13
CA ASP A 440 -16.08 -28.92 4.77
C ASP A 440 -16.59 -29.99 3.78
N ALA A 441 -16.63 -29.66 2.48
CA ALA A 441 -16.95 -30.59 1.41
C ALA A 441 -15.75 -31.45 0.95
N GLY A 442 -14.61 -31.36 1.65
CA GLY A 442 -13.38 -32.10 1.36
C GLY A 442 -12.70 -31.67 0.06
N VAL A 443 -12.90 -30.42 -0.39
CA VAL A 443 -12.22 -29.91 -1.59
C VAL A 443 -10.79 -29.50 -1.26
N THR A 444 -9.83 -30.22 -1.81
CA THR A 444 -8.40 -29.90 -1.68
C THR A 444 -7.89 -29.03 -2.83
N ARG A 445 -8.44 -29.22 -4.04
CA ARG A 445 -8.11 -28.46 -5.25
C ARG A 445 -9.36 -27.94 -5.93
N GLY A 446 -9.48 -26.62 -6.03
CA GLY A 446 -10.64 -25.99 -6.64
C GLY A 446 -10.67 -24.48 -6.51
N ALA A 447 -11.75 -23.87 -6.99
CA ALA A 447 -11.99 -22.45 -6.84
C ALA A 447 -13.47 -22.11 -6.72
N VAL A 448 -13.75 -20.98 -6.09
CA VAL A 448 -15.06 -20.33 -6.08
C VAL A 448 -14.87 -18.86 -6.42
N VAL A 449 -15.68 -18.35 -7.34
CA VAL A 449 -15.85 -16.91 -7.56
C VAL A 449 -17.31 -16.57 -7.34
N VAL A 450 -17.56 -15.53 -6.53
CA VAL A 450 -18.89 -14.95 -6.29
C VAL A 450 -18.82 -13.47 -6.62
N LEU A 451 -19.77 -12.98 -7.40
CA LEU A 451 -19.90 -11.57 -7.77
C LEU A 451 -21.35 -11.11 -7.70
N ASP A 452 -21.55 -9.80 -7.54
CA ASP A 452 -22.87 -9.17 -7.66
C ASP A 452 -23.19 -8.95 -9.14
N PRO A 453 -24.22 -9.61 -9.72
CA PRO A 453 -24.52 -9.51 -11.14
C PRO A 453 -25.06 -8.13 -11.56
N ARG A 454 -25.38 -7.26 -10.59
CA ARG A 454 -25.90 -5.90 -10.82
C ARG A 454 -24.77 -4.88 -10.93
N THR A 455 -23.64 -5.13 -10.25
CA THR A 455 -22.53 -4.17 -10.18
C THR A 455 -21.23 -4.69 -10.78
N GLY A 456 -21.06 -6.01 -10.92
CA GLY A 456 -19.79 -6.65 -11.29
C GLY A 456 -18.80 -6.76 -10.14
N GLU A 457 -19.12 -6.29 -8.94
CA GLU A 457 -18.23 -6.38 -7.80
C GLU A 457 -17.95 -7.84 -7.41
N VAL A 458 -16.67 -8.20 -7.31
CA VAL A 458 -16.26 -9.54 -6.84
C VAL A 458 -16.37 -9.58 -5.32
N LEU A 459 -17.35 -10.34 -4.83
CA LEU A 459 -17.68 -10.45 -3.41
C LEU A 459 -16.84 -11.52 -2.69
N ALA A 460 -16.46 -12.58 -3.41
CA ALA A 460 -15.54 -13.61 -2.93
C ALA A 460 -14.79 -14.29 -4.08
N ALA A 461 -13.54 -14.67 -3.84
CA ALA A 461 -12.67 -15.41 -4.75
C ALA A 461 -11.75 -16.33 -3.94
N VAL A 462 -12.13 -17.61 -3.86
CA VAL A 462 -11.44 -18.66 -3.09
C VAL A 462 -10.68 -19.55 -4.06
N SER A 463 -9.39 -19.79 -3.81
CA SER A 463 -8.56 -20.74 -4.58
C SER A 463 -7.89 -21.71 -3.61
N LEU A 464 -8.06 -23.01 -3.85
CA LEU A 464 -7.52 -24.08 -3.01
C LEU A 464 -6.53 -24.98 -3.78
N PRO A 465 -5.43 -25.42 -3.13
CA PRO A 465 -4.98 -25.00 -1.79
C PRO A 465 -4.50 -23.54 -1.77
N SER A 466 -4.49 -22.92 -0.58
CA SER A 466 -4.01 -21.56 -0.36
C SER A 466 -2.65 -21.55 0.34
N TYR A 467 -2.11 -20.36 0.60
CA TYR A 467 -0.84 -20.13 1.29
C TYR A 467 -0.96 -18.93 2.22
N ASP A 468 -0.12 -18.88 3.26
CA ASP A 468 -0.06 -17.73 4.16
C ASP A 468 0.89 -16.65 3.59
N PRO A 469 0.38 -15.45 3.23
CA PRO A 469 1.19 -14.35 2.70
C PRO A 469 2.20 -13.81 3.72
N ASN A 470 2.00 -14.04 5.03
CA ASN A 470 2.97 -13.64 6.06
C ASN A 470 4.30 -14.38 5.91
N LEU A 471 4.32 -15.58 5.29
CA LEU A 471 5.56 -16.33 5.02
C LEU A 471 6.51 -15.58 4.06
N PHE A 472 6.01 -14.61 3.29
CA PHE A 472 6.80 -13.82 2.36
C PHE A 472 7.36 -12.53 2.96
N VAL A 473 7.01 -12.21 4.22
CA VAL A 473 7.38 -10.96 4.89
C VAL A 473 8.44 -11.21 5.97
N PRO A 474 9.59 -10.49 5.97
CA PRO A 474 10.10 -9.60 4.92
C PRO A 474 10.54 -10.35 3.66
N SER A 475 10.84 -11.63 3.82
CA SER A 475 11.34 -12.53 2.80
C SER A 475 11.06 -13.96 3.23
N ILE A 476 10.68 -14.81 2.27
CA ILE A 476 10.47 -16.22 2.53
C ILE A 476 11.77 -16.99 2.78
N THR A 477 11.74 -17.97 3.68
CA THR A 477 12.85 -18.89 3.92
C THR A 477 12.97 -19.92 2.80
N GLN A 478 14.18 -20.41 2.53
CA GLN A 478 14.40 -21.43 1.50
C GLN A 478 13.59 -22.71 1.77
N GLN A 479 13.44 -23.08 3.04
CA GLN A 479 12.62 -24.23 3.45
C GLN A 479 11.15 -24.05 3.06
N ASN A 480 10.53 -22.92 3.42
CA ASN A 480 9.12 -22.67 3.10
C ASN A 480 8.89 -22.55 1.60
N TRP A 481 9.86 -21.96 0.89
CA TRP A 481 9.86 -21.90 -0.56
C TRP A 481 9.91 -23.30 -1.20
N ASP A 482 10.82 -24.15 -0.73
CA ASP A 482 10.97 -25.53 -1.22
C ASP A 482 9.70 -26.37 -0.98
N VAL A 483 9.04 -26.21 0.17
CA VAL A 483 7.79 -26.90 0.49
C VAL A 483 6.71 -26.50 -0.52
N MET A 484 6.51 -25.20 -0.76
CA MET A 484 5.51 -24.73 -1.74
C MET A 484 5.84 -25.13 -3.18
N LEU A 485 7.12 -25.15 -3.55
CA LEU A 485 7.56 -25.54 -4.88
C LEU A 485 7.37 -27.04 -5.15
N LYS A 486 7.58 -27.88 -4.13
CA LYS A 486 7.48 -29.34 -4.22
C LYS A 486 6.04 -29.85 -4.09
N ASP A 487 5.12 -29.02 -3.60
CA ASP A 487 3.71 -29.36 -3.50
C ASP A 487 3.07 -29.59 -4.89
N LEU A 488 2.66 -30.84 -5.14
CA LEU A 488 2.02 -31.28 -6.38
C LEU A 488 0.66 -30.61 -6.63
N ASP A 489 0.01 -30.14 -5.56
CA ASP A 489 -1.28 -29.47 -5.61
C ASP A 489 -1.14 -27.95 -5.81
N ARG A 490 0.08 -27.42 -5.96
CA ARG A 490 0.38 -26.05 -6.42
C ARG A 490 -0.40 -24.96 -5.64
N PRO A 491 -0.03 -24.69 -4.38
CA PRO A 491 -0.71 -23.71 -3.53
C PRO A 491 -0.60 -22.27 -4.04
N MET A 492 0.47 -21.91 -4.75
CA MET A 492 0.62 -20.57 -5.32
C MET A 492 -0.24 -20.31 -6.56
N LEU A 493 -0.86 -21.34 -7.15
CA LEU A 493 -1.68 -21.18 -8.35
C LEU A 493 -3.04 -20.57 -7.98
N ASN A 494 -3.30 -19.34 -8.46
CA ASN A 494 -4.62 -18.74 -8.37
C ASN A 494 -5.58 -19.37 -9.39
N ARG A 495 -6.42 -20.29 -8.92
CA ARG A 495 -7.37 -21.02 -9.75
C ARG A 495 -8.58 -20.17 -10.17
N CYS A 496 -8.89 -19.09 -9.45
CA CYS A 496 -10.02 -18.20 -9.79
C CYS A 496 -9.85 -17.54 -11.16
N VAL A 497 -8.60 -17.30 -11.56
CA VAL A 497 -8.22 -16.58 -12.79
C VAL A 497 -7.42 -17.45 -13.76
N ARG A 498 -7.38 -18.78 -13.55
CA ARG A 498 -6.68 -19.73 -14.43
C ARG A 498 -7.66 -20.45 -15.36
N GLY A 499 -7.27 -20.67 -16.61
CA GLY A 499 -8.09 -21.37 -17.58
C GLY A 499 -8.22 -22.88 -17.30
N PHE A 500 -9.45 -23.36 -17.28
CA PHE A 500 -9.80 -24.79 -17.22
C PHE A 500 -10.84 -25.11 -18.29
N THR A 501 -10.95 -26.37 -18.70
CA THR A 501 -12.00 -26.80 -19.63
C THR A 501 -13.37 -26.67 -18.95
N PRO A 502 -14.29 -25.81 -19.45
CA PRO A 502 -15.57 -25.54 -18.78
C PRO A 502 -16.60 -26.67 -18.96
N GLY A 503 -16.52 -27.42 -20.06
CA GLY A 503 -17.50 -28.44 -20.39
C GLY A 503 -18.92 -27.84 -20.50
N SER A 504 -19.93 -28.58 -20.04
CA SER A 504 -21.34 -28.25 -20.28
C SER A 504 -21.84 -26.92 -19.70
N THR A 505 -21.08 -26.23 -18.86
CA THR A 505 -21.40 -24.86 -18.43
C THR A 505 -21.25 -23.85 -19.58
N TYR A 506 -20.37 -24.13 -20.55
CA TYR A 506 -20.14 -23.31 -21.75
C TYR A 506 -21.34 -23.26 -22.70
N LYS A 507 -22.27 -24.22 -22.60
CA LYS A 507 -23.51 -24.26 -23.39
C LYS A 507 -24.35 -22.98 -23.24
N LEU A 508 -24.21 -22.25 -22.12
CA LEU A 508 -24.82 -20.93 -21.96
C LEU A 508 -24.30 -19.93 -22.99
N LEU A 509 -22.99 -19.91 -23.24
CA LEU A 509 -22.40 -19.04 -24.26
C LEU A 509 -22.93 -19.40 -25.65
N THR A 510 -22.93 -20.69 -25.98
CA THR A 510 -23.49 -21.21 -27.23
C THR A 510 -24.97 -20.82 -27.38
N GLY A 511 -25.74 -20.87 -26.29
CA GLY A 511 -27.14 -20.45 -26.27
C GLY A 511 -27.32 -18.97 -26.56
N LEU A 512 -26.49 -18.10 -25.97
CA LEU A 512 -26.48 -16.66 -26.26
C LEU A 512 -26.12 -16.40 -27.73
N ALA A 513 -25.14 -17.12 -28.27
CA ALA A 513 -24.77 -17.04 -29.69
C ALA A 513 -25.91 -17.47 -30.62
N GLY A 514 -26.61 -18.56 -30.32
CA GLY A 514 -27.78 -18.98 -31.09
C GLY A 514 -28.98 -18.03 -30.95
N GLY A 515 -29.09 -17.33 -29.82
CA GLY A 515 -30.04 -16.23 -29.63
C GLY A 515 -29.78 -15.08 -30.60
N VAL A 516 -28.51 -14.68 -30.78
CA VAL A 516 -28.10 -13.68 -31.79
C VAL A 516 -28.34 -14.18 -33.22
N ALA A 517 -28.12 -15.47 -33.47
CA ALA A 517 -28.41 -16.09 -34.76
C ALA A 517 -29.92 -16.24 -35.05
N GLY A 518 -30.80 -15.88 -34.11
CA GLY A 518 -32.26 -15.96 -34.28
C GLY A 518 -32.84 -17.38 -34.22
N ILE A 519 -32.08 -18.36 -33.70
CA ILE A 519 -32.46 -19.78 -33.70
C ILE A 519 -32.88 -20.32 -32.33
N SER A 520 -33.03 -19.46 -31.32
CA SER A 520 -33.38 -19.85 -29.94
C SER A 520 -34.68 -20.68 -29.84
N GLY A 521 -35.66 -20.43 -30.72
CA GLY A 521 -36.90 -21.19 -30.81
C GLY A 521 -36.83 -22.51 -31.59
N GLN A 522 -35.70 -22.84 -32.22
CA GLN A 522 -35.54 -24.08 -32.97
C GLN A 522 -35.40 -25.29 -32.03
N LYS A 523 -35.89 -26.43 -32.49
CA LYS A 523 -35.75 -27.72 -31.81
C LYS A 523 -34.80 -28.63 -32.57
N PHE A 524 -34.07 -29.46 -31.84
CA PHE A 524 -33.17 -30.45 -32.42
C PHE A 524 -33.38 -31.81 -31.75
N ASN A 525 -33.31 -32.86 -32.56
CA ASN A 525 -33.46 -34.23 -32.08
C ASN A 525 -32.14 -34.79 -31.55
N CYS A 526 -32.20 -35.51 -30.43
CA CYS A 526 -31.08 -36.26 -29.89
C CYS A 526 -31.33 -37.75 -30.07
N GLU A 527 -30.59 -38.41 -30.96
CA GLU A 527 -30.66 -39.86 -31.18
C GLU A 527 -29.60 -40.64 -30.37
N GLY A 528 -29.05 -40.01 -29.33
CA GLY A 528 -27.94 -40.57 -28.54
C GLY A 528 -26.56 -40.28 -29.13
N SER A 529 -26.47 -39.96 -30.41
CA SER A 529 -25.24 -39.48 -31.06
C SER A 529 -25.55 -38.60 -32.27
N VAL A 530 -24.53 -37.88 -32.76
CA VAL A 530 -24.57 -37.13 -34.03
C VAL A 530 -23.26 -37.38 -34.78
N THR A 531 -23.33 -37.59 -36.09
CA THR A 531 -22.15 -37.85 -36.93
C THR A 531 -21.69 -36.59 -37.64
N TYR A 532 -20.39 -36.26 -37.56
CA TYR A 532 -19.76 -35.21 -38.36
C TYR A 532 -18.57 -35.79 -39.13
N GLY A 533 -18.66 -35.80 -40.46
CA GLY A 533 -17.70 -36.52 -41.30
C GLY A 533 -17.69 -38.01 -40.97
N SER A 534 -16.54 -38.56 -40.62
CA SER A 534 -16.39 -39.96 -40.19
C SER A 534 -16.48 -40.17 -38.67
N GLN A 535 -16.68 -39.11 -37.89
CA GLN A 535 -16.63 -39.16 -36.42
C GLN A 535 -18.02 -39.17 -35.80
N LEU A 536 -18.26 -40.17 -34.94
CA LEU A 536 -19.48 -40.30 -34.15
C LEU A 536 -19.33 -39.55 -32.82
N MET A 537 -20.09 -38.47 -32.63
CA MET A 537 -20.10 -37.70 -31.39
C MET A 537 -21.27 -38.11 -30.50
N GLN A 538 -20.95 -38.83 -29.43
CA GLN A 538 -21.95 -39.37 -28.50
C GLN A 538 -22.52 -38.30 -27.57
N CYS A 539 -23.78 -38.50 -27.18
CA CYS A 539 -24.39 -37.88 -26.02
C CYS A 539 -23.92 -38.56 -24.73
N TRP A 540 -23.99 -37.85 -23.62
CA TRP A 540 -23.65 -38.43 -22.32
C TRP A 540 -24.63 -39.54 -21.89
N ILE A 541 -25.90 -39.47 -22.32
CA ILE A 541 -26.94 -40.44 -21.94
C ILE A 541 -26.62 -41.85 -22.43
N SER A 542 -26.06 -41.98 -23.64
CA SER A 542 -25.66 -43.27 -24.22
C SER A 542 -24.54 -43.94 -23.41
N ARG A 543 -23.69 -43.15 -22.74
CA ARG A 543 -22.65 -43.68 -21.84
C ARG A 543 -23.21 -44.14 -20.49
N GLN A 544 -24.43 -43.73 -20.14
CA GLN A 544 -25.14 -44.14 -18.93
C GLN A 544 -26.21 -45.20 -19.23
N GLY A 545 -26.18 -45.82 -20.41
CA GLY A 545 -27.13 -46.87 -20.80
C GLY A 545 -28.51 -46.38 -21.22
N GLY A 546 -28.73 -45.06 -21.34
CA GLY A 546 -29.97 -44.52 -21.89
C GLY A 546 -29.90 -44.35 -23.42
N GLU A 547 -31.03 -44.51 -24.10
CA GLU A 547 -31.05 -44.55 -25.57
C GLU A 547 -30.93 -43.15 -26.20
N ARG A 548 -31.80 -42.20 -25.78
CA ARG A 548 -31.92 -40.88 -26.42
C ARG A 548 -32.68 -39.88 -25.54
N HIS A 549 -32.58 -38.58 -25.84
CA HIS A 549 -33.41 -37.54 -25.22
C HIS A 549 -34.59 -37.09 -26.09
N GLY A 550 -34.63 -37.46 -27.38
CA GLY A 550 -35.67 -37.03 -28.31
C GLY A 550 -35.52 -35.58 -28.76
N GLU A 551 -36.62 -35.00 -29.26
CA GLU A 551 -36.68 -33.61 -29.72
C GLU A 551 -36.75 -32.64 -28.54
N LEU A 552 -35.82 -31.69 -28.49
CA LEU A 552 -35.68 -30.74 -27.39
C LEU A 552 -35.62 -29.30 -27.91
N GLY A 553 -36.18 -28.36 -27.15
CA GLY A 553 -35.89 -26.94 -27.26
C GLY A 553 -34.67 -26.53 -26.41
N MET A 554 -34.28 -25.26 -26.48
CA MET A 554 -33.07 -24.78 -25.81
C MET A 554 -33.11 -24.94 -24.27
N ALA A 555 -34.26 -24.66 -23.64
CA ALA A 555 -34.41 -24.76 -22.19
C ALA A 555 -34.36 -26.23 -21.72
N GLU A 556 -35.09 -27.13 -22.39
CA GLU A 556 -35.11 -28.57 -22.09
C GLU A 556 -33.73 -29.20 -22.34
N ALA A 557 -33.06 -28.81 -23.44
CA ALA A 557 -31.72 -29.28 -23.75
C ALA A 557 -30.67 -28.81 -22.74
N LEU A 558 -30.85 -27.63 -22.14
CA LEU A 558 -30.00 -27.15 -21.07
C LEU A 558 -30.24 -27.95 -19.77
N ALA A 559 -31.51 -28.20 -19.41
CA ALA A 559 -31.93 -29.00 -18.27
C ALA A 559 -31.39 -30.44 -18.32
N ALA A 560 -31.62 -31.12 -19.44
CA ALA A 560 -31.10 -32.46 -19.73
C ALA A 560 -29.59 -32.46 -20.05
N SER A 561 -28.97 -31.28 -20.20
CA SER A 561 -27.57 -31.12 -20.59
C SER A 561 -27.20 -31.91 -21.87
N CYS A 562 -28.14 -32.04 -22.82
CA CYS A 562 -28.06 -32.93 -23.97
C CYS A 562 -26.98 -32.51 -24.97
N SER A 563 -25.88 -33.28 -25.11
CA SER A 563 -24.79 -32.87 -26.01
C SER A 563 -25.17 -32.86 -27.49
N CYS A 564 -26.01 -33.80 -27.95
CA CYS A 564 -26.44 -33.87 -29.36
C CYS A 564 -27.21 -32.62 -29.81
N PHE A 565 -28.08 -32.07 -28.95
CA PHE A 565 -28.74 -30.79 -29.22
C PHE A 565 -27.69 -29.70 -29.42
N TRP A 566 -26.75 -29.55 -28.47
CA TRP A 566 -25.76 -28.47 -28.51
C TRP A 566 -24.72 -28.61 -29.62
N TYR A 567 -24.44 -29.82 -30.10
CA TYR A 567 -23.64 -30.03 -31.31
C TYR A 567 -24.32 -29.45 -32.55
N GLN A 568 -25.60 -29.78 -32.74
CA GLN A 568 -26.38 -29.33 -33.90
C GLN A 568 -26.70 -27.84 -33.80
N PHE A 569 -27.18 -27.40 -32.64
CA PHE A 569 -27.51 -26.00 -32.36
C PHE A 569 -26.29 -25.09 -32.54
N GLY A 570 -25.11 -25.50 -32.06
CA GLY A 570 -23.89 -24.72 -32.22
C GLY A 570 -23.38 -24.65 -33.66
N ASN A 571 -23.51 -25.74 -34.43
CA ASN A 571 -23.23 -25.71 -35.87
C ASN A 571 -24.22 -24.82 -36.63
N ALA A 572 -25.50 -24.87 -36.27
CA ALA A 572 -26.54 -24.00 -36.85
C ALA A 572 -26.34 -22.53 -36.50
N ALA A 573 -25.89 -22.22 -35.28
CA ALA A 573 -25.55 -20.85 -34.85
C ALA A 573 -24.31 -20.30 -35.58
N GLY A 574 -23.36 -21.17 -35.94
CA GLY A 574 -22.09 -20.80 -36.57
C GLY A 574 -21.00 -20.45 -35.55
N ILE A 575 -19.75 -20.81 -35.87
CA ILE A 575 -18.61 -20.57 -34.97
C ILE A 575 -18.33 -19.07 -34.80
N GLU A 576 -18.61 -18.28 -35.82
CA GLU A 576 -18.43 -16.83 -35.83
C GLU A 576 -19.30 -16.15 -34.76
N GLN A 577 -20.52 -16.65 -34.55
CA GLN A 577 -21.41 -16.12 -33.50
C GLN A 577 -20.93 -16.52 -32.11
N ILE A 578 -20.41 -17.74 -31.95
CA ILE A 578 -19.83 -18.21 -30.68
C ILE A 578 -18.58 -17.40 -30.34
N GLU A 579 -17.68 -17.17 -31.30
CA GLU A 579 -16.49 -16.34 -31.14
C GLU A 579 -16.85 -14.89 -30.82
N SER A 580 -17.77 -14.28 -31.58
CA SER A 580 -18.22 -12.91 -31.36
C SER A 580 -18.85 -12.72 -29.97
N MET A 581 -19.75 -13.62 -29.59
CA MET A 581 -20.39 -13.60 -28.27
C MET A 581 -19.37 -13.82 -27.16
N GLY A 582 -18.44 -14.77 -27.34
CA GLY A 582 -17.36 -15.03 -26.40
C GLY A 582 -16.51 -13.79 -26.13
N GLY A 583 -16.09 -13.08 -27.18
CA GLY A 583 -15.31 -11.85 -27.06
C GLY A 583 -16.07 -10.71 -26.37
N LYS A 584 -17.36 -10.54 -26.65
CA LYS A 584 -18.22 -9.55 -25.98
C LYS A 584 -18.30 -9.81 -24.48
N ILE A 585 -18.49 -11.08 -24.08
CA ILE A 585 -18.55 -11.45 -22.67
C ILE A 585 -17.19 -11.31 -22.01
N GLY A 586 -16.09 -11.66 -22.69
CA GLY A 586 -14.72 -11.52 -22.20
C GLY A 586 -13.88 -12.81 -22.24
N PHE A 587 -14.36 -13.85 -22.94
CA PHE A 587 -13.59 -15.07 -23.21
C PHE A 587 -12.48 -14.79 -24.22
N GLY A 588 -11.33 -15.43 -24.05
CA GLY A 588 -10.15 -15.20 -24.91
C GLY A 588 -9.41 -13.89 -24.59
N GLY A 589 -9.80 -13.19 -23.52
CA GLY A 589 -9.15 -11.98 -23.01
C GLY A 589 -9.17 -11.93 -21.48
N VAL A 590 -8.59 -10.87 -20.92
CA VAL A 590 -8.52 -10.63 -19.47
C VAL A 590 -9.40 -9.44 -19.06
N TYR A 591 -9.93 -9.46 -17.84
CA TYR A 591 -10.67 -8.33 -17.26
C TYR A 591 -9.78 -7.35 -16.51
N GLY A 592 -8.57 -7.75 -16.13
CA GLY A 592 -7.61 -6.92 -15.40
C GLY A 592 -7.80 -6.94 -13.89
N VAL A 593 -8.41 -8.00 -13.34
CA VAL A 593 -8.63 -8.12 -11.89
C VAL A 593 -7.40 -8.65 -11.14
N SER A 594 -6.49 -9.34 -11.83
CA SER A 594 -5.25 -9.87 -11.27
C SER A 594 -4.11 -9.69 -12.27
N ASP A 595 -2.88 -9.54 -11.77
CA ASP A 595 -1.68 -9.47 -12.61
C ASP A 595 -1.29 -10.82 -13.25
N HIS A 596 -1.94 -11.91 -12.84
CA HIS A 596 -1.74 -13.27 -13.36
C HIS A 596 -3.01 -13.87 -13.98
N GLU A 597 -3.90 -13.01 -14.50
CA GLU A 597 -5.12 -13.44 -15.14
C GLU A 597 -4.85 -14.12 -16.49
N ASP A 598 -5.42 -15.32 -16.67
CA ASP A 598 -5.34 -16.07 -17.92
C ASP A 598 -6.46 -15.63 -18.86
N ALA A 599 -6.12 -15.42 -20.14
CA ALA A 599 -7.12 -15.09 -21.16
C ALA A 599 -8.08 -16.26 -21.45
N GLY A 600 -7.65 -17.49 -21.10
CA GLY A 600 -8.33 -18.71 -21.55
C GLY A 600 -8.11 -18.93 -23.04
N ILE A 601 -8.91 -19.82 -23.63
CA ILE A 601 -8.88 -20.12 -25.05
C ILE A 601 -10.32 -20.12 -25.56
N LEU A 602 -10.59 -19.21 -26.49
CA LEU A 602 -11.79 -19.16 -27.30
C LEU A 602 -11.43 -19.68 -28.71
N PRO A 603 -11.65 -20.97 -29.01
CA PRO A 603 -11.25 -21.55 -30.29
C PRO A 603 -12.07 -20.95 -31.44
N SER A 604 -11.38 -20.67 -32.54
CA SER A 604 -11.97 -20.17 -33.78
C SER A 604 -11.11 -20.58 -34.98
N PRO A 605 -11.60 -20.41 -36.23
CA PRO A 605 -10.80 -20.70 -37.41
C PRO A 605 -9.47 -19.92 -37.45
N SER A 606 -9.48 -18.67 -36.98
CA SER A 606 -8.28 -17.83 -36.90
C SER A 606 -7.30 -18.37 -35.85
N TRP A 607 -7.81 -18.73 -34.67
CA TRP A 607 -7.02 -19.38 -33.62
C TRP A 607 -6.41 -20.70 -34.10
N LEU A 608 -7.18 -21.56 -34.76
CA LEU A 608 -6.69 -22.84 -35.28
C LEU A 608 -5.60 -22.62 -36.32
N LYS A 609 -5.78 -21.68 -37.27
CA LYS A 609 -4.76 -21.34 -38.27
C LYS A 609 -3.45 -20.88 -37.63
N GLN A 610 -3.51 -20.18 -36.49
CA GLN A 610 -2.33 -19.69 -35.78
C GLN A 610 -1.60 -20.81 -35.02
N TYR A 611 -2.34 -21.66 -34.30
CA TYR A 611 -1.74 -22.64 -33.36
C TYR A 611 -1.64 -24.06 -33.92
N ARG A 612 -2.40 -24.38 -34.96
CA ARG A 612 -2.47 -25.67 -35.67
C ARG A 612 -2.64 -25.43 -37.18
N PRO A 613 -1.67 -24.79 -37.85
CA PRO A 613 -1.79 -24.33 -39.25
C PRO A 613 -2.05 -25.45 -40.28
N THR A 614 -1.77 -26.70 -39.92
CA THR A 614 -2.00 -27.89 -40.75
C THR A 614 -3.44 -28.43 -40.65
N GLU A 615 -4.20 -28.03 -39.63
CA GLU A 615 -5.58 -28.47 -39.41
C GLU A 615 -6.56 -27.48 -40.06
N LYS A 616 -7.69 -28.01 -40.56
CA LYS A 616 -8.78 -27.19 -41.12
C LYS A 616 -9.95 -27.17 -40.15
N TRP A 617 -10.57 -26.01 -39.98
CA TRP A 617 -11.79 -25.88 -39.18
C TRP A 617 -12.93 -26.71 -39.80
N SER A 618 -13.62 -27.49 -38.98
CA SER A 618 -14.65 -28.43 -39.41
C SER A 618 -15.87 -28.33 -38.48
N ALA A 619 -17.01 -28.86 -38.93
CA ALA A 619 -18.22 -28.94 -38.11
C ALA A 619 -18.01 -29.70 -36.78
N GLY A 620 -17.04 -30.63 -36.74
CA GLY A 620 -16.64 -31.33 -35.51
C GLY A 620 -15.91 -30.41 -34.52
N TYR A 621 -15.10 -29.46 -34.99
CA TYR A 621 -14.51 -28.44 -34.11
C TYR A 621 -15.57 -27.52 -33.54
N THR A 622 -16.52 -27.07 -34.37
CA THR A 622 -17.65 -26.26 -33.90
C THR A 622 -18.48 -27.03 -32.88
N ALA A 623 -18.81 -28.31 -33.13
CA ALA A 623 -19.56 -29.15 -32.21
C ALA A 623 -18.86 -29.31 -30.85
N ASN A 624 -17.55 -29.60 -30.83
CA ASN A 624 -16.78 -29.71 -29.59
C ASN A 624 -16.71 -28.37 -28.82
N THR A 625 -16.47 -27.28 -29.55
CA THR A 625 -16.43 -25.93 -28.97
C THR A 625 -17.77 -25.57 -28.34
N SER A 626 -18.87 -25.92 -29.00
CA SER A 626 -20.25 -25.62 -28.57
C SER A 626 -20.65 -26.24 -27.23
N ILE A 627 -19.92 -27.28 -26.78
CA ILE A 627 -20.12 -27.90 -25.47
C ILE A 627 -18.99 -27.62 -24.48
N GLY A 628 -18.08 -26.71 -24.81
CA GLY A 628 -16.96 -26.32 -23.95
C GLY A 628 -15.88 -27.41 -23.81
N GLN A 629 -15.69 -28.23 -24.83
CA GLN A 629 -14.63 -29.25 -24.90
C GLN A 629 -13.68 -29.00 -26.08
N GLY A 630 -12.69 -29.89 -26.27
CA GLY A 630 -11.62 -29.69 -27.23
C GLY A 630 -10.60 -28.69 -26.70
N MET A 631 -10.41 -27.58 -27.40
CA MET A 631 -9.40 -26.57 -27.06
C MET A 631 -9.91 -25.44 -26.16
N VAL A 632 -11.20 -25.46 -25.77
CA VAL A 632 -11.81 -24.41 -24.94
C VAL A 632 -11.21 -24.39 -23.54
N LEU A 633 -10.75 -23.22 -23.10
CA LEU A 633 -10.38 -22.95 -21.71
C LEU A 633 -11.06 -21.68 -21.22
N ALA A 634 -11.59 -21.70 -20.01
CA ALA A 634 -12.23 -20.55 -19.37
C ALA A 634 -11.84 -20.48 -17.89
N THR A 635 -11.72 -19.26 -17.37
CA THR A 635 -11.44 -19.04 -15.95
C THR A 635 -12.73 -19.11 -15.12
N PRO A 636 -12.70 -19.52 -13.84
CA PRO A 636 -13.86 -19.40 -12.96
C PRO A 636 -14.45 -17.99 -12.93
N LEU A 637 -13.62 -16.95 -13.00
CA LEU A 637 -14.07 -15.57 -13.15
C LEU A 637 -14.90 -15.36 -14.43
N GLN A 638 -14.40 -15.76 -15.59
CA GLN A 638 -15.14 -15.67 -16.87
C GLN A 638 -16.46 -16.44 -16.80
N MET A 639 -16.47 -17.61 -16.16
CA MET A 639 -17.68 -18.42 -16.01
C MET A 639 -18.69 -17.82 -15.03
N ALA A 640 -18.24 -17.12 -13.98
CA ALA A 640 -19.10 -16.36 -13.07
C ALA A 640 -19.72 -15.15 -13.78
N VAL A 641 -18.95 -14.45 -14.62
CA VAL A 641 -19.46 -13.35 -15.47
C VAL A 641 -20.49 -13.87 -16.48
N LEU A 642 -20.28 -15.06 -17.07
CA LEU A 642 -21.27 -15.68 -17.95
C LEU A 642 -22.58 -15.98 -17.22
N ALA A 643 -22.50 -16.55 -16.01
CA ALA A 643 -23.68 -16.80 -15.17
C ALA A 643 -24.40 -15.48 -14.79
N ALA A 644 -23.63 -14.45 -14.44
CA ALA A 644 -24.15 -13.12 -14.14
C ALA A 644 -24.86 -12.48 -15.32
N THR A 645 -24.29 -12.60 -16.52
CA THR A 645 -24.85 -12.07 -17.78
C THR A 645 -26.21 -12.70 -18.08
N VAL A 646 -26.36 -14.01 -17.89
CA VAL A 646 -27.66 -14.67 -18.06
C VAL A 646 -28.62 -14.25 -16.93
N GLY A 647 -28.14 -14.19 -15.69
CA GLY A 647 -28.93 -13.85 -14.52
C GLY A 647 -29.51 -12.43 -14.55
N ASN A 648 -28.74 -11.43 -14.93
CA ASN A 648 -29.19 -10.04 -14.97
C ASN A 648 -29.94 -9.65 -16.26
N GLY A 649 -30.26 -10.61 -17.12
CA GLY A 649 -31.06 -10.38 -18.32
C GLY A 649 -30.28 -9.97 -19.57
N GLY A 650 -28.96 -10.20 -19.61
CA GLY A 650 -28.15 -10.03 -20.82
C GLY A 650 -27.11 -8.90 -20.75
N LYS A 651 -26.90 -8.29 -19.58
CA LYS A 651 -25.87 -7.26 -19.39
C LYS A 651 -24.58 -7.90 -18.91
N VAL A 652 -23.46 -7.63 -19.57
CA VAL A 652 -22.16 -8.19 -19.20
C VAL A 652 -21.51 -7.29 -18.15
N PRO A 653 -21.42 -7.71 -16.87
CA PRO A 653 -20.76 -6.90 -15.86
C PRO A 653 -19.24 -6.85 -16.11
N GLN A 654 -18.62 -5.70 -15.86
CA GLN A 654 -17.16 -5.60 -15.79
C GLN A 654 -16.72 -5.93 -14.36
N PRO A 655 -16.03 -7.07 -14.13
CA PRO A 655 -15.68 -7.46 -12.77
C PRO A 655 -14.64 -6.52 -12.15
N GLY A 656 -14.84 -6.18 -10.87
CA GLY A 656 -13.94 -5.29 -10.13
C GLY A 656 -13.74 -5.72 -8.68
N ILE A 657 -12.50 -5.61 -8.18
CA ILE A 657 -12.12 -5.96 -6.79
C ILE A 657 -11.94 -4.73 -5.92
N VAL A 658 -11.57 -3.57 -6.47
CA VAL A 658 -11.53 -2.32 -5.70
C VAL A 658 -12.93 -1.72 -5.67
N LYS A 659 -13.41 -1.34 -4.48
CA LYS A 659 -14.76 -0.80 -4.30
C LYS A 659 -14.87 0.55 -5.03
N GLN A 660 -15.78 0.63 -6.00
CA GLN A 660 -16.04 1.87 -6.74
C GLN A 660 -17.25 2.61 -6.14
N GLY A 661 -17.10 3.93 -5.98
CA GLY A 661 -18.01 4.76 -5.19
C GLY A 661 -19.30 5.23 -5.87
N GLY A 662 -19.83 4.55 -6.91
CA GLY A 662 -21.16 4.96 -7.39
C GLY A 662 -21.70 4.51 -8.74
N GLU A 663 -20.97 3.85 -9.64
CA GLU A 663 -21.55 3.42 -10.93
C GLU A 663 -21.13 2.00 -11.33
N SER A 664 -22.12 1.21 -11.77
CA SER A 664 -21.92 -0.11 -12.34
C SER A 664 -21.23 0.02 -13.70
N SER A 665 -20.03 -0.53 -13.82
CA SER A 665 -19.33 -0.61 -15.10
C SER A 665 -19.82 -1.83 -15.87
N TRP A 666 -20.42 -1.59 -17.04
CA TRP A 666 -20.87 -2.64 -17.95
C TRP A 666 -19.87 -2.79 -19.08
N ARG A 667 -19.45 -4.02 -19.36
CA ARG A 667 -18.59 -4.33 -20.49
C ARG A 667 -19.36 -4.29 -21.81
N ALA A 668 -20.60 -4.76 -21.79
CA ALA A 668 -21.51 -4.76 -22.93
C ALA A 668 -22.96 -4.90 -22.45
N ASP A 669 -23.91 -4.38 -23.21
CA ASP A 669 -25.32 -4.74 -23.11
C ASP A 669 -25.68 -5.59 -24.33
N LEU A 670 -26.00 -6.86 -24.13
CA LEU A 670 -26.29 -7.77 -25.25
C LEU A 670 -27.70 -7.54 -25.82
N ILE A 671 -28.62 -6.98 -25.03
CA ILE A 671 -30.02 -6.74 -25.42
C ILE A 671 -30.15 -5.49 -26.29
N GLU A 672 -29.35 -4.46 -26.03
CA GLU A 672 -29.26 -3.30 -26.93
C GLU A 672 -28.67 -3.66 -28.30
N GLY A 673 -28.06 -4.84 -28.43
CA GLY A 673 -27.61 -5.43 -29.68
C GLY A 673 -28.68 -6.23 -30.41
N THR A 674 -28.32 -7.42 -30.87
CA THR A 674 -29.17 -8.32 -31.67
C THR A 674 -29.85 -9.41 -30.85
N LEU A 675 -29.57 -9.51 -29.55
CA LEU A 675 -30.11 -10.58 -28.69
C LEU A 675 -31.48 -10.19 -28.13
N THR A 676 -32.46 -11.07 -28.23
CA THR A 676 -33.80 -10.82 -27.66
C THR A 676 -33.88 -11.20 -26.18
N ALA A 677 -34.68 -10.46 -25.42
CA ALA A 677 -34.97 -10.79 -24.01
C ALA A 677 -35.57 -12.20 -23.87
N ALA A 678 -36.34 -12.66 -24.85
CA ALA A 678 -36.91 -14.01 -24.90
C ALA A 678 -35.82 -15.10 -24.96
N ALA A 679 -34.76 -14.90 -25.75
CA ALA A 679 -33.65 -15.85 -25.85
C ALA A 679 -32.89 -15.98 -24.51
N VAL A 680 -32.63 -14.86 -23.83
CA VAL A 680 -32.04 -14.87 -22.47
C VAL A 680 -32.99 -15.52 -21.48
N GLY A 681 -34.30 -15.23 -21.58
CA GLY A 681 -35.35 -15.85 -20.76
C GLY A 681 -35.37 -17.37 -20.84
N GLN A 682 -35.21 -17.95 -22.05
CA GLN A 682 -35.11 -19.40 -22.23
C GLN A 682 -33.87 -20.00 -21.55
N LEU A 683 -32.73 -19.31 -21.56
CA LEU A 683 -31.53 -19.75 -20.84
C LEU A 683 -31.71 -19.67 -19.33
N ARG A 684 -32.30 -18.58 -18.82
CA ARG A 684 -32.65 -18.43 -17.41
C ARG A 684 -33.56 -19.57 -16.97
N GLU A 685 -34.62 -19.86 -17.73
CA GLU A 685 -35.55 -20.94 -17.41
C GLU A 685 -34.86 -22.31 -17.49
N GLY A 686 -34.04 -22.56 -18.51
CA GLY A 686 -33.25 -23.79 -18.58
C GLY A 686 -32.33 -23.96 -17.36
N MET A 687 -31.67 -22.90 -16.89
CA MET A 687 -30.86 -22.92 -15.66
C MET A 687 -31.70 -23.17 -14.41
N ARG A 688 -32.93 -22.65 -14.34
CA ARG A 688 -33.88 -22.94 -13.27
C ARG A 688 -34.26 -24.42 -13.27
N LEU A 689 -34.56 -24.99 -14.44
CA LEU A 689 -34.93 -26.40 -14.62
C LEU A 689 -33.79 -27.38 -14.32
N VAL A 690 -32.53 -27.00 -14.57
CA VAL A 690 -31.36 -27.81 -14.18
C VAL A 690 -31.37 -28.15 -12.67
N VAL A 691 -31.84 -27.23 -11.83
CA VAL A 691 -31.86 -27.38 -10.36
C VAL A 691 -33.25 -27.80 -9.86
N ASN A 692 -34.30 -27.25 -10.46
CA ASN A 692 -35.67 -27.30 -9.94
C ASN A 692 -36.65 -28.12 -10.79
N GLY A 693 -36.24 -28.60 -11.97
CA GLY A 693 -37.06 -29.45 -12.83
C GLY A 693 -37.05 -30.92 -12.39
N ASP A 694 -37.86 -31.74 -13.06
CA ASP A 694 -38.00 -33.18 -12.76
C ASP A 694 -36.78 -33.99 -13.21
N SER A 695 -36.20 -33.64 -14.36
CA SER A 695 -34.95 -34.22 -14.90
C SER A 695 -33.72 -33.36 -14.56
N SER A 696 -33.61 -32.94 -13.30
CA SER A 696 -32.60 -31.98 -12.82
C SER A 696 -31.20 -32.62 -12.68
N THR A 697 -30.24 -32.21 -13.52
CA THR A 697 -28.83 -32.64 -13.36
C THR A 697 -28.12 -31.96 -12.19
N GLY A 698 -28.67 -30.86 -11.66
CA GLY A 698 -28.15 -30.06 -10.55
C GLY A 698 -29.01 -30.12 -9.28
N LYS A 699 -29.82 -31.18 -9.09
CA LYS A 699 -30.79 -31.30 -7.98
C LYS A 699 -30.20 -31.00 -6.60
N ALA A 700 -28.95 -31.39 -6.38
CA ALA A 700 -28.26 -31.22 -5.10
C ALA A 700 -28.04 -29.74 -4.72
N ALA A 701 -28.16 -28.81 -5.66
CA ALA A 701 -28.13 -27.37 -5.41
C ALA A 701 -29.50 -26.80 -5.01
N ARG A 702 -30.59 -27.57 -5.03
CA ARG A 702 -31.94 -27.07 -4.74
C ARG A 702 -32.04 -26.58 -3.28
N SER A 703 -32.58 -25.38 -3.09
CA SER A 703 -32.84 -24.77 -1.79
C SER A 703 -34.34 -24.55 -1.58
N ASP A 704 -34.78 -24.71 -0.34
CA ASP A 704 -36.17 -24.43 0.07
C ASP A 704 -36.34 -22.96 0.50
N LYS A 705 -35.24 -22.20 0.60
CA LYS A 705 -35.23 -20.79 1.03
C LYS A 705 -35.23 -19.82 -0.15
N VAL A 706 -34.64 -20.22 -1.27
CA VAL A 706 -34.45 -19.37 -2.45
C VAL A 706 -34.36 -20.22 -3.71
N ILE A 707 -34.91 -19.73 -4.82
CA ILE A 707 -34.79 -20.42 -6.11
C ILE A 707 -33.40 -20.14 -6.70
N ILE A 708 -32.58 -21.20 -6.75
CA ILE A 708 -31.26 -21.18 -7.38
C ILE A 708 -31.39 -21.66 -8.82
N ALA A 709 -30.82 -20.91 -9.76
CA ALA A 709 -30.68 -21.31 -11.15
C ALA A 709 -29.20 -21.58 -11.46
N GLY A 710 -28.91 -22.68 -12.15
CA GLY A 710 -27.52 -23.05 -12.40
C GLY A 710 -27.31 -23.98 -13.58
N LYS A 711 -26.04 -24.25 -13.88
CA LYS A 711 -25.63 -25.22 -14.89
C LYS A 711 -24.47 -26.06 -14.37
N THR A 712 -24.62 -27.38 -14.52
CA THR A 712 -23.60 -28.38 -14.24
C THR A 712 -22.62 -28.53 -15.39
N GLY A 713 -21.36 -28.86 -15.08
CA GLY A 713 -20.36 -29.29 -16.04
C GLY A 713 -19.44 -30.34 -15.46
N THR A 714 -19.00 -31.28 -16.29
CA THR A 714 -17.92 -32.21 -15.97
C THR A 714 -17.02 -32.26 -17.18
N ALA A 715 -15.77 -31.84 -17.03
CA ALA A 715 -14.75 -31.97 -18.06
C ALA A 715 -13.78 -33.08 -17.67
N GLN A 716 -13.51 -33.98 -18.61
CA GLN A 716 -12.57 -35.07 -18.39
C GLN A 716 -11.15 -34.50 -18.37
N ASN A 717 -10.38 -34.81 -17.33
CA ASN A 717 -8.99 -34.42 -17.27
C ASN A 717 -8.15 -35.49 -16.55
N TRP A 718 -6.85 -35.44 -16.79
CA TRP A 718 -5.85 -36.35 -16.22
C TRP A 718 -4.69 -35.55 -15.66
N ARG A 719 -4.13 -36.01 -14.54
CA ARG A 719 -2.92 -35.45 -13.95
C ARG A 719 -1.87 -36.52 -13.71
N ARG A 720 -0.62 -36.10 -13.47
CA ARG A 720 0.43 -36.96 -12.93
C ARG A 720 0.44 -36.82 -11.41
N GLY A 721 0.27 -37.94 -10.70
CA GLY A 721 0.38 -38.02 -9.24
C GLY A 721 1.80 -38.33 -8.77
N ALA A 722 1.93 -38.70 -7.50
CA ALA A 722 3.20 -39.16 -6.92
C ALA A 722 3.80 -40.33 -7.73
N GLY A 723 5.10 -40.29 -7.98
CA GLY A 723 5.79 -41.28 -8.83
C GLY A 723 5.49 -41.17 -10.33
N GLY A 724 4.79 -40.12 -10.78
CA GLY A 724 4.50 -39.88 -12.20
C GLY A 724 3.28 -40.65 -12.74
N VAL A 725 2.54 -41.37 -11.89
CA VAL A 725 1.39 -42.19 -12.28
C VAL A 725 0.23 -41.32 -12.77
N ARG A 726 -0.40 -41.70 -13.89
CA ARG A 726 -1.54 -40.99 -14.46
C ARG A 726 -2.80 -41.24 -13.61
N GLN A 727 -3.40 -40.17 -13.09
CA GLN A 727 -4.61 -40.20 -12.25
C GLN A 727 -5.73 -39.41 -12.93
N ALA A 728 -6.97 -39.93 -12.87
CA ALA A 728 -8.15 -39.20 -13.29
C ALA A 728 -8.35 -37.96 -12.41
N ASP A 729 -8.59 -36.80 -13.03
CA ASP A 729 -8.63 -35.51 -12.34
C ASP A 729 -9.73 -34.61 -12.93
N ASN A 730 -10.90 -35.20 -13.17
CA ASN A 730 -12.03 -34.51 -13.80
C ASN A 730 -12.33 -33.16 -13.13
N HIS A 731 -12.69 -32.18 -13.93
CA HIS A 731 -13.07 -30.85 -13.45
C HIS A 731 -14.58 -30.80 -13.35
N GLY A 732 -15.08 -30.83 -12.11
CA GLY A 732 -16.49 -30.63 -11.80
C GLY A 732 -16.78 -29.15 -11.72
N TRP A 733 -17.79 -28.70 -12.44
CA TRP A 733 -18.22 -27.32 -12.51
C TRP A 733 -19.67 -27.18 -12.08
N PHE A 734 -19.95 -26.10 -11.36
CA PHE A 734 -21.31 -25.60 -11.19
C PHE A 734 -21.28 -24.08 -11.21
N ILE A 735 -22.02 -23.48 -12.14
CA ILE A 735 -22.18 -22.02 -12.23
C ILE A 735 -23.65 -21.67 -12.08
N GLY A 736 -23.95 -20.48 -11.58
CA GLY A 736 -25.34 -20.11 -11.36
C GLY A 736 -25.51 -18.72 -10.80
N PHE A 737 -26.77 -18.39 -10.54
CA PHE A 737 -27.17 -17.16 -9.91
C PHE A 737 -28.39 -17.38 -9.01
N ALA A 738 -28.55 -16.51 -8.03
CA ALA A 738 -29.67 -16.52 -7.11
C ALA A 738 -29.88 -15.11 -6.49
N PRO A 739 -31.10 -14.77 -6.02
CA PRO A 739 -32.38 -15.43 -6.35
C PRO A 739 -32.70 -15.46 -7.84
N PHE A 740 -33.58 -16.35 -8.30
CA PHE A 740 -33.91 -16.49 -9.73
C PHE A 740 -34.56 -15.24 -10.32
N GLU A 741 -35.48 -14.60 -9.59
CA GLU A 741 -36.26 -13.46 -10.04
C GLU A 741 -35.41 -12.19 -10.10
N ASN A 742 -34.74 -11.87 -8.99
CA ASN A 742 -33.88 -10.70 -8.83
C ASN A 742 -32.49 -11.11 -8.31
N PRO A 743 -31.57 -11.50 -9.22
CA PRO A 743 -30.28 -12.04 -8.80
C PRO A 743 -29.40 -10.99 -8.10
N THR A 744 -28.87 -11.37 -6.95
CA THR A 744 -27.90 -10.56 -6.18
C THR A 744 -26.56 -11.28 -6.03
N LEU A 745 -26.51 -12.57 -6.34
CA LEU A 745 -25.30 -13.39 -6.36
C LEU A 745 -25.23 -14.14 -7.69
N ALA A 746 -24.09 -14.05 -8.37
CA ALA A 746 -23.69 -14.95 -9.44
C ALA A 746 -22.37 -15.62 -9.07
N PHE A 747 -22.22 -16.89 -9.40
CA PHE A 747 -21.08 -17.67 -8.94
C PHE A 747 -20.61 -18.70 -9.95
N ALA A 748 -19.35 -19.08 -9.81
CA ALA A 748 -18.75 -20.24 -10.45
C ALA A 748 -17.92 -21.03 -9.46
N ILE A 749 -18.15 -22.34 -9.42
CA ILE A 749 -17.45 -23.29 -8.56
C ILE A 749 -16.80 -24.34 -9.44
N ILE A 750 -15.53 -24.61 -9.18
CA ILE A 750 -14.77 -25.71 -9.78
C ILE A 750 -14.14 -26.57 -8.69
N LYS A 751 -14.27 -27.88 -8.82
CA LYS A 751 -13.52 -28.89 -8.05
C LYS A 751 -12.69 -29.73 -9.01
N ASN A 752 -11.38 -29.75 -8.83
CA ASN A 752 -10.50 -30.70 -9.53
C ASN A 752 -10.62 -32.08 -8.86
N GLY A 753 -10.57 -33.15 -9.65
CA GLY A 753 -10.81 -34.51 -9.14
C GLY A 753 -12.26 -34.78 -8.75
N ALA A 754 -13.23 -34.05 -9.30
CA ALA A 754 -14.64 -34.22 -8.99
C ALA A 754 -15.21 -35.50 -9.63
N ARG A 755 -16.20 -36.11 -8.96
CA ARG A 755 -17.04 -37.17 -9.56
C ARG A 755 -18.05 -36.56 -10.52
N SER A 756 -18.70 -35.46 -10.12
CA SER A 756 -19.61 -34.71 -11.00
C SER A 756 -19.76 -33.25 -10.55
N GLY A 757 -19.95 -32.33 -11.50
CA GLY A 757 -20.25 -30.93 -11.15
C GLY A 757 -21.52 -30.76 -10.32
N GLY A 758 -22.59 -31.48 -10.65
CA GLY A 758 -23.86 -31.40 -9.91
C GLY A 758 -23.80 -31.97 -8.50
N GLY A 759 -23.16 -33.15 -8.34
CA GLY A 759 -23.09 -33.83 -7.04
C GLY A 759 -22.03 -33.25 -6.10
N ASP A 760 -20.88 -32.82 -6.62
CA ASP A 760 -19.81 -32.28 -5.77
C ASP A 760 -19.92 -30.76 -5.57
N CYS A 761 -20.22 -29.98 -6.62
CA CYS A 761 -20.22 -28.51 -6.54
C CYS A 761 -21.62 -27.93 -6.24
N GLY A 762 -22.70 -28.66 -6.56
CA GLY A 762 -24.07 -28.23 -6.28
C GLY A 762 -24.37 -27.98 -4.80
N PRO A 763 -24.04 -28.90 -3.87
CA PRO A 763 -24.22 -28.68 -2.43
C PRO A 763 -23.43 -27.48 -1.90
N ILE A 764 -22.22 -27.27 -2.42
CA ILE A 764 -21.37 -26.12 -2.06
C ILE A 764 -22.07 -24.82 -2.48
N ALA A 765 -22.60 -24.76 -3.71
CA ALA A 765 -23.35 -23.60 -4.19
C ALA A 765 -24.60 -23.33 -3.35
N LYS A 766 -25.37 -24.37 -3.01
CA LYS A 766 -26.55 -24.25 -2.13
C LYS A 766 -26.18 -23.58 -0.81
N ARG A 767 -25.15 -24.09 -0.14
CA ARG A 767 -24.69 -23.55 1.14
C ARG A 767 -24.21 -22.11 1.02
N ILE A 768 -23.42 -21.81 -0.03
CA ILE A 768 -22.92 -20.46 -0.28
C ILE A 768 -24.08 -19.48 -0.44
N VAL A 769 -25.05 -19.81 -1.29
CA VAL A 769 -26.21 -18.95 -1.54
C VAL A 769 -27.07 -18.77 -0.29
N GLU A 770 -27.42 -19.87 0.40
CA GLU A 770 -28.29 -19.79 1.59
C GLU A 770 -27.67 -18.98 2.72
N GLU A 771 -26.41 -19.21 3.04
CA GLU A 771 -25.75 -18.50 4.14
C GLU A 771 -25.42 -17.05 3.72
N ALA A 772 -25.01 -16.78 2.47
CA ALA A 772 -24.69 -15.43 2.02
C ALA A 772 -25.92 -14.51 1.97
N LEU A 773 -27.08 -15.01 1.54
CA LEU A 773 -28.33 -14.25 1.54
C LEU A 773 -28.90 -14.04 2.96
N ALA A 774 -28.46 -14.84 3.94
CA ALA A 774 -28.83 -14.68 5.34
C ALA A 774 -27.93 -13.69 6.11
N LEU A 775 -26.85 -13.18 5.49
CA LEU A 775 -25.96 -12.21 6.15
C LEU A 775 -26.66 -10.86 6.38
N PRO A 776 -26.39 -10.19 7.51
CA PRO A 776 -26.92 -8.85 7.77
C PRO A 776 -26.45 -7.82 6.73
N ALA A 777 -27.40 -7.08 6.17
CA ALA A 777 -27.17 -6.08 5.12
C ALA A 777 -26.43 -4.82 5.61
N ASP A 778 -26.43 -4.57 6.93
CA ASP A 778 -25.71 -3.46 7.56
C ASP A 778 -24.20 -3.70 7.68
N GLY A 779 -23.73 -4.88 7.26
CA GLY A 779 -22.32 -5.28 7.37
C GLY A 779 -21.96 -5.88 8.73
N SER A 780 -22.92 -5.99 9.66
CA SER A 780 -22.70 -6.63 10.95
C SER A 780 -22.51 -8.15 10.81
N GLY A 781 -21.74 -8.74 11.71
CA GLY A 781 -21.43 -10.18 11.71
C GLY A 781 -19.94 -10.47 11.63
N GLU A 782 -19.53 -11.52 12.32
CA GLU A 782 -18.13 -11.88 12.47
C GLU A 782 -17.61 -12.68 11.27
N VAL A 783 -16.38 -12.38 10.87
CA VAL A 783 -15.62 -13.22 9.95
C VAL A 783 -15.18 -14.45 10.72
N LYS A 784 -15.87 -15.57 10.51
CA LYS A 784 -15.50 -16.84 11.15
C LYS A 784 -14.11 -17.27 10.64
N PRO A 785 -13.14 -17.54 11.51
CA PRO A 785 -11.86 -18.08 11.09
C PRO A 785 -12.07 -19.39 10.32
N VAL A 786 -11.25 -19.62 9.30
CA VAL A 786 -11.17 -20.93 8.65
C VAL A 786 -10.09 -21.69 9.40
N GLY A 787 -10.47 -22.74 10.12
CA GLY A 787 -9.52 -23.70 10.66
C GLY A 787 -8.94 -24.46 9.47
N ASP A 788 -7.78 -24.02 8.99
CA ASP A 788 -7.11 -24.72 7.91
C ASP A 788 -6.58 -26.03 8.50
N ALA A 789 -7.21 -27.18 8.23
CA ALA A 789 -6.65 -28.48 8.63
C ALA A 789 -5.22 -28.69 8.10
N ALA A 790 -4.84 -28.01 7.01
CA ALA A 790 -3.49 -27.95 6.48
C ALA A 790 -2.58 -26.90 7.17
N GLY A 791 -3.15 -25.76 7.58
CA GLY A 791 -2.45 -24.71 8.34
C GLY A 791 -2.18 -25.13 9.79
N ASP A 792 -3.14 -25.81 10.42
CA ASP A 792 -3.02 -26.40 11.76
C ASP A 792 -2.07 -27.60 11.76
N ALA A 793 -2.04 -28.40 10.68
CA ALA A 793 -1.06 -29.48 10.52
C ALA A 793 0.35 -28.92 10.29
N TRP A 794 0.48 -27.85 9.52
CA TRP A 794 1.72 -27.11 9.33
C TRP A 794 2.19 -26.43 10.62
N GLU A 795 1.35 -25.68 11.32
CA GLU A 795 1.69 -25.02 12.58
C GLU A 795 2.05 -26.04 13.65
N LYS A 796 1.36 -27.20 13.71
CA LYS A 796 1.76 -28.30 14.60
C LYS A 796 3.09 -28.94 14.20
N ALA A 797 3.33 -29.16 12.90
CA ALA A 797 4.60 -29.72 12.42
C ALA A 797 5.78 -28.75 12.63
N GLU A 798 5.58 -27.46 12.39
CA GLU A 798 6.57 -26.40 12.58
C GLU A 798 6.81 -26.15 14.09
N ALA A 799 5.78 -26.20 14.93
CA ALA A 799 5.93 -26.12 16.39
C ALA A 799 6.68 -27.34 16.95
N GLN A 800 6.35 -28.56 16.49
CA GLN A 800 7.07 -29.77 16.85
C GLN A 800 8.53 -29.72 16.39
N ARG A 801 8.79 -29.19 15.19
CA ARG A 801 10.13 -29.07 14.63
C ARG A 801 10.95 -27.96 15.26
N SER A 802 10.38 -26.79 15.53
CA SER A 802 11.02 -25.71 16.28
C SER A 802 11.35 -26.13 17.71
N ALA A 803 10.48 -26.94 18.34
CA ALA A 803 10.77 -27.58 19.62
C ALA A 803 11.93 -28.57 19.51
N PHE A 804 11.98 -29.38 18.44
CA PHE A 804 13.10 -30.28 18.16
C PHE A 804 14.42 -29.53 17.92
N ASP A 805 14.42 -28.48 17.10
CA ASP A 805 15.62 -27.68 16.79
C ASP A 805 16.12 -26.91 18.03
N SER A 806 15.21 -26.40 18.87
CA SER A 806 15.58 -25.78 20.15
C SER A 806 16.22 -26.78 21.11
N LYS A 807 15.68 -28.01 21.15
CA LYS A 807 16.22 -29.10 21.97
C LYS A 807 17.57 -29.58 21.44
N ALA A 808 17.73 -29.69 20.11
CA ALA A 808 19.00 -30.02 19.47
C ALA A 808 20.07 -28.94 19.70
N ALA A 809 19.69 -27.66 19.65
CA ALA A 809 20.59 -26.55 19.98
C ALA A 809 21.01 -26.54 21.45
N ALA A 810 20.08 -26.85 22.37
CA ALA A 810 20.38 -26.99 23.79
C ALA A 810 21.34 -28.17 24.06
N ILE A 811 21.12 -29.32 23.41
CA ILE A 811 22.00 -30.50 23.50
C ILE A 811 23.39 -30.17 22.93
N SER A 812 23.45 -29.49 21.78
CA SER A 812 24.72 -29.08 21.16
C SER A 812 25.51 -28.12 22.06
N SER A 813 24.84 -27.16 22.69
CA SER A 813 25.45 -26.26 23.67
C SER A 813 25.93 -26.99 24.93
N ALA A 814 25.17 -27.97 25.42
CA ALA A 814 25.56 -28.80 26.56
C ALA A 814 26.79 -29.67 26.26
N ILE A 815 26.84 -30.27 25.06
CA ILE A 815 27.98 -31.06 24.58
C ILE A 815 29.23 -30.19 24.40
N GLN A 816 29.08 -28.92 24.00
CA GLN A 816 30.20 -27.99 23.89
C GLN A 816 30.76 -27.59 25.26
N GLN A 817 29.94 -27.55 26.30
CA GLN A 817 30.33 -27.13 27.65
C GLN A 817 30.84 -28.28 28.55
N ALA A 818 30.57 -29.54 28.21
CA ALA A 818 31.03 -30.70 28.97
C ALA A 818 32.53 -31.03 28.76
N LYS A 819 33.23 -31.43 29.83
CA LYS A 819 34.63 -31.92 29.78
C LYS A 819 34.72 -33.22 28.95
N PRO A 820 35.86 -33.51 28.29
CA PRO A 820 35.98 -34.62 27.32
C PRO A 820 35.50 -35.97 27.84
N ASP A 821 35.85 -36.29 29.09
CA ASP A 821 35.54 -37.58 29.70
C ASP A 821 34.07 -37.69 30.16
N ALA A 822 33.40 -36.54 30.38
CA ALA A 822 31.98 -36.46 30.72
C ALA A 822 31.06 -36.44 29.49
N LYS A 823 31.61 -36.15 28.28
CA LYS A 823 30.82 -36.12 27.03
C LYS A 823 30.25 -37.47 26.65
N ALA A 824 30.99 -38.56 26.89
CA ALA A 824 30.54 -39.91 26.55
C ALA A 824 29.40 -40.39 27.45
N ASP A 825 29.53 -40.20 28.77
CA ASP A 825 28.53 -40.62 29.75
C ASP A 825 27.28 -39.72 29.77
N PHE A 826 27.42 -38.42 29.47
CA PHE A 826 26.30 -37.49 29.33
C PHE A 826 25.43 -37.80 28.09
N VAL A 827 26.06 -38.09 26.94
CA VAL A 827 25.34 -38.45 25.72
C VAL A 827 24.58 -39.78 25.90
N LEU A 828 25.15 -40.75 26.61
CA LEU A 828 24.53 -42.05 26.86
C LEU A 828 23.40 -42.02 27.91
N SER A 829 23.39 -41.04 28.82
CA SER A 829 22.37 -40.93 29.88
C SER A 829 21.14 -40.11 29.45
N GLU A 830 21.30 -39.05 28.65
CA GLU A 830 20.18 -38.27 28.09
C GLU A 830 19.41 -39.03 26.99
N LEU A 831 20.03 -40.03 26.34
CA LEU A 831 19.37 -40.88 25.34
C LEU A 831 18.36 -41.88 25.93
N LYS A 832 18.22 -41.99 27.26
CA LYS A 832 17.35 -42.98 27.92
C LYS A 832 16.02 -42.45 28.46
N ILE A 833 15.61 -41.21 28.16
CA ILE A 833 14.32 -40.68 28.66
C ILE A 833 13.41 -40.22 27.50
N GLY A 834 12.36 -41.02 27.24
CA GLY A 834 11.06 -40.52 26.77
C GLY A 834 10.66 -40.79 25.31
N HIS A 835 10.12 -41.99 25.06
CA HIS A 835 9.17 -42.39 24.01
C HIS A 835 9.33 -41.82 22.58
N GLY A 836 9.96 -42.63 21.71
CA GLY A 836 9.94 -42.53 20.25
C GLY A 836 11.27 -43.00 19.69
N GLU A 837 11.31 -44.17 19.04
CA GLU A 837 12.54 -44.73 18.44
C GLU A 837 13.10 -43.78 17.37
N VAL A 838 14.14 -43.02 17.72
CA VAL A 838 15.04 -42.39 16.75
C VAL A 838 16.01 -43.46 16.29
N THR A 839 16.09 -43.71 14.99
CA THR A 839 16.94 -44.77 14.45
C THR A 839 18.41 -44.35 14.47
N LEU A 840 19.32 -45.31 14.65
CA LEU A 840 20.77 -45.07 14.71
C LEU A 840 21.31 -44.33 13.47
N GLN A 841 20.58 -44.42 12.35
CA GLN A 841 20.87 -43.78 11.07
C GLN A 841 20.63 -42.26 11.09
N GLU A 842 19.58 -41.79 11.76
CA GLU A 842 19.26 -40.36 11.91
C GLU A 842 20.26 -39.65 12.84
N ILE A 843 20.75 -40.37 13.86
CA ILE A 843 21.79 -39.88 14.78
C ILE A 843 23.13 -39.72 14.04
N MET A 844 23.47 -40.64 13.13
CA MET A 844 24.70 -40.53 12.33
C MET A 844 24.66 -39.40 11.30
N GLU A 845 23.50 -39.06 10.73
CA GLU A 845 23.34 -37.90 9.85
C GLU A 845 23.45 -36.57 10.61
N ALA A 846 22.90 -36.51 11.82
CA ALA A 846 23.05 -35.33 12.69
C ALA A 846 24.50 -35.07 13.10
N LEU A 847 25.26 -36.11 13.46
CA LEU A 847 26.68 -35.98 13.82
C LEU A 847 27.56 -35.54 12.63
N LYS A 848 27.30 -36.03 11.42
CA LYS A 848 27.98 -35.57 10.20
C LYS A 848 27.75 -34.08 9.93
N SER A 849 26.56 -33.56 10.27
CA SER A 849 26.23 -32.14 10.08
C SER A 849 26.86 -31.22 11.13
N ALA A 850 27.18 -31.75 12.32
CA ALA A 850 27.77 -31.01 13.42
C ALA A 850 29.29 -30.83 13.24
N ASP A 851 30.01 -31.87 12.80
CA ASP A 851 31.46 -31.78 12.51
C ASP A 851 31.76 -30.82 11.35
N ALA A 852 30.86 -30.73 10.35
CA ALA A 852 30.98 -29.78 9.25
C ALA A 852 30.83 -28.30 9.69
N LYS A 853 30.17 -28.02 10.83
CA LYS A 853 29.97 -26.66 11.34
C LYS A 853 31.10 -26.19 12.25
N SER A 854 31.77 -27.08 12.99
CA SER A 854 32.89 -26.70 13.85
C SER A 854 34.13 -26.27 13.07
N ASP A 855 34.37 -26.86 11.90
CA ASP A 855 35.53 -26.50 11.07
C ASP A 855 35.38 -25.09 10.45
N ILE A 856 34.15 -24.68 10.10
CA ILE A 856 33.86 -23.37 9.47
C ILE A 856 33.98 -22.20 10.47
N GLN A 857 33.76 -22.43 11.77
CA GLN A 857 33.85 -21.37 12.79
C GLN A 857 35.28 -21.06 13.23
N SER A 858 36.25 -21.95 12.99
CA SER A 858 37.66 -21.72 13.37
C SER A 858 38.41 -20.77 12.42
N GLU A 859 37.97 -20.62 11.17
CA GLU A 859 38.63 -19.76 10.16
C GLU A 859 38.25 -18.27 10.22
N LYS A 860 37.21 -17.88 10.97
CA LYS A 860 36.71 -16.49 10.97
C LYS A 860 37.39 -15.53 11.97
N SER A 861 38.40 -15.97 12.72
CA SER A 861 38.98 -15.15 13.82
C SER A 861 40.35 -14.53 13.57
N GLN A 862 40.95 -14.63 12.38
CA GLN A 862 42.23 -13.96 12.10
C GLN A 862 42.28 -13.28 10.72
N ASN A 863 42.65 -11.99 10.75
CA ASN A 863 43.04 -11.07 9.68
C ASN A 863 41.97 -10.34 8.84
N THR A 864 41.73 -9.09 9.27
CA THR A 864 41.59 -7.89 8.44
C THR A 864 42.84 -7.66 7.56
N ASP A 865 42.72 -7.80 6.24
CA ASP A 865 42.94 -6.75 5.22
C ASP A 865 42.96 -7.41 3.82
N ILE A 866 42.73 -6.59 2.77
CA ILE A 866 42.85 -6.91 1.33
C ILE A 866 41.53 -7.32 0.62
N ARG A 867 40.94 -6.31 -0.04
CA ARG A 867 40.14 -6.44 -1.27
C ARG A 867 40.94 -7.23 -2.32
N GLN A 868 40.24 -8.15 -3.02
CA GLN A 868 40.72 -9.11 -4.04
C GLN A 868 41.12 -10.47 -3.47
N GLN A 869 40.14 -11.36 -3.29
CA GLN A 869 40.17 -12.81 -3.56
C GLN A 869 38.95 -13.46 -2.86
N SER A 870 37.95 -13.86 -3.65
CA SER A 870 36.95 -14.83 -3.22
C SER A 870 36.57 -15.70 -4.41
N ASP A 871 37.56 -16.42 -4.92
CA ASP A 871 37.39 -17.69 -5.64
C ASP A 871 38.35 -18.67 -4.96
N ALA A 872 37.83 -19.44 -4.01
CA ALA A 872 38.57 -20.52 -3.35
C ALA A 872 37.77 -21.82 -3.51
N ALA A 873 38.05 -22.51 -4.62
CA ALA A 873 37.85 -23.94 -4.73
C ALA A 873 38.83 -24.66 -3.78
N ILE A 874 38.34 -25.70 -3.12
CA ILE A 874 39.09 -26.61 -2.25
C ILE A 874 40.29 -27.18 -3.01
N ARG A 875 41.52 -26.82 -2.60
CA ARG A 875 42.77 -27.47 -3.06
C ARG A 875 43.07 -28.65 -2.14
N MET A 876 43.01 -29.88 -2.65
CA MET A 876 43.48 -31.08 -1.93
C MET A 876 45.00 -31.23 -2.03
N ARG A 877 45.64 -31.69 -0.94
CA ARG A 877 47.07 -32.03 -0.89
C ARG A 877 47.27 -33.54 -1.13
N PRO A 878 48.41 -33.97 -1.71
CA PRO A 878 48.69 -35.39 -2.01
C PRO A 878 48.80 -36.35 -0.80
N ALA A 879 48.71 -35.86 0.44
CA ALA A 879 48.96 -36.65 1.66
C ALA A 879 47.76 -37.47 2.15
N ASP A 880 46.58 -37.38 1.52
CA ASP A 880 45.36 -38.07 1.98
C ASP A 880 45.13 -39.44 1.34
N ALA A 881 46.06 -39.95 0.53
CA ALA A 881 45.94 -41.24 -0.16
C ALA A 881 45.89 -42.44 0.81
N ASP A 882 46.56 -42.37 1.96
CA ASP A 882 46.61 -43.46 2.94
C ASP A 882 45.32 -43.54 3.79
N LYS A 883 44.62 -42.41 3.97
CA LYS A 883 43.28 -42.34 4.59
C LYS A 883 42.25 -43.11 3.77
N TRP A 884 42.31 -43.01 2.45
CA TRP A 884 41.41 -43.73 1.54
C TRP A 884 41.65 -45.25 1.55
N LYS A 885 42.91 -45.69 1.66
CA LYS A 885 43.23 -47.13 1.82
C LYS A 885 42.74 -47.69 3.14
N PHE A 886 42.83 -46.92 4.23
CA PHE A 886 42.31 -47.31 5.55
C PHE A 886 40.78 -47.42 5.57
N LEU A 887 40.07 -46.47 4.97
CA LEU A 887 38.60 -46.51 4.90
C LEU A 887 38.08 -47.66 4.02
N ARG A 888 38.82 -47.99 2.95
CA ARG A 888 38.49 -49.12 2.07
C ARG A 888 38.80 -50.48 2.72
N SER A 889 39.88 -50.59 3.52
CA SER A 889 40.21 -51.82 4.27
C SER A 889 39.27 -52.10 5.45
N LYS A 890 38.50 -51.08 5.88
CA LYS A 890 37.44 -51.19 6.89
C LYS A 890 36.05 -51.48 6.32
N GLY A 891 35.92 -51.70 5.00
CA GLY A 891 34.65 -52.04 4.36
C GLY A 891 33.63 -50.90 4.24
N LEU A 892 34.03 -49.66 4.54
CA LEU A 892 33.13 -48.48 4.58
C LEU A 892 32.82 -47.86 3.20
N LEU A 893 33.34 -48.44 2.12
CA LEU A 893 33.25 -47.90 0.75
C LEU A 893 32.91 -48.98 -0.30
N ALA A 894 32.22 -50.05 0.10
CA ALA A 894 31.97 -51.22 -0.76
C ALA A 894 31.07 -50.94 -1.99
N ASP A 895 30.27 -49.86 -1.97
CA ASP A 895 29.26 -49.59 -3.01
C ASP A 895 29.65 -48.50 -4.03
N LEU A 896 30.90 -48.06 -4.07
CA LEU A 896 31.36 -47.04 -5.04
C LEU A 896 32.13 -47.67 -6.21
N PRO A 897 31.65 -47.54 -7.47
CA PRO A 897 32.40 -48.02 -8.64
C PRO A 897 33.70 -47.24 -8.84
N ALA A 898 34.73 -47.92 -9.33
CA ALA A 898 36.13 -47.52 -9.30
C ALA A 898 36.56 -46.41 -10.29
N GLU A 899 35.65 -45.63 -10.87
CA GLU A 899 35.95 -44.74 -12.00
C GLU A 899 35.75 -43.24 -11.74
N ALA A 900 35.52 -42.82 -10.50
CA ALA A 900 35.44 -41.40 -10.13
C ALA A 900 36.83 -40.79 -9.86
N VAL A 901 37.71 -40.75 -10.87
CA VAL A 901 38.90 -39.89 -10.87
C VAL A 901 39.06 -39.28 -12.27
N VAL A 902 38.73 -38.00 -12.41
CA VAL A 902 39.11 -37.19 -13.59
C VAL A 902 39.85 -35.93 -13.08
N PRO A 903 41.04 -35.60 -13.63
CA PRO A 903 41.86 -34.49 -13.18
C PRO A 903 41.41 -33.12 -13.71
N VAL A 904 41.82 -32.09 -12.95
CA VAL A 904 41.56 -30.65 -13.05
C VAL A 904 42.18 -30.00 -14.31
N LEU A 905 41.45 -29.03 -14.90
CA LEU A 905 41.92 -28.10 -15.95
C LEU A 905 42.99 -27.11 -15.43
N SER A 906 44.02 -26.82 -16.23
CA SER A 906 45.05 -25.82 -15.90
C SER A 906 44.67 -24.39 -16.32
N GLU A 907 45.04 -23.40 -15.49
CA GLU A 907 44.89 -21.96 -15.74
C GLU A 907 45.93 -21.39 -16.72
N ARG A 908 45.98 -21.90 -17.96
CA ARG A 908 46.65 -21.18 -19.05
C ARG A 908 45.73 -21.22 -20.26
N ASP A 909 45.00 -20.12 -20.45
CA ASP A 909 44.59 -19.54 -21.74
C ASP A 909 43.47 -18.51 -21.51
N LYS A 910 43.81 -17.40 -20.83
CA LYS A 910 43.03 -16.16 -20.88
C LYS A 910 43.83 -15.13 -21.68
N GLN A 911 43.71 -15.15 -23.00
CA GLN A 911 43.96 -14.00 -23.86
C GLN A 911 43.33 -14.24 -25.25
N HIS A 912 42.18 -13.61 -25.53
CA HIS A 912 41.96 -12.74 -26.69
C HIS A 912 40.48 -12.38 -26.86
N SER A 913 40.27 -11.12 -27.26
CA SER A 913 39.02 -10.45 -27.56
C SER A 913 38.36 -10.97 -28.85
N SER A 914 37.29 -11.75 -28.72
CA SER A 914 36.13 -11.75 -29.64
C SER A 914 34.97 -12.48 -28.96
N GLY A 915 33.73 -12.02 -29.16
CA GLY A 915 32.54 -12.43 -28.39
C GLY A 915 32.02 -13.86 -28.66
N ALA A 916 32.87 -14.87 -28.50
CA ALA A 916 32.49 -16.28 -28.48
C ALA A 916 33.18 -16.96 -27.29
N PHE A 917 32.39 -17.48 -26.35
CA PHE A 917 32.91 -18.31 -25.26
C PHE A 917 32.95 -19.76 -25.76
N GLN A 918 34.14 -20.34 -25.88
CA GLN A 918 34.34 -21.75 -26.16
C GLN A 918 34.69 -22.47 -24.86
N PHE A 919 33.87 -23.45 -24.50
CA PHE A 919 34.17 -24.36 -23.38
C PHE A 919 34.47 -25.74 -23.96
N ARG A 920 35.57 -26.37 -23.49
CA ARG A 920 36.00 -27.69 -23.94
C ARG A 920 35.83 -28.68 -22.77
N PHE A 921 34.98 -29.68 -22.97
CA PHE A 921 34.80 -30.78 -22.03
C PHE A 921 35.17 -32.10 -22.72
N SER A 922 35.88 -32.97 -22.00
CA SER A 922 36.13 -34.35 -22.42
C SER A 922 35.31 -35.26 -21.51
N ALA A 923 34.43 -36.08 -22.08
CA ALA A 923 33.56 -36.97 -21.33
C ALA A 923 33.40 -38.31 -22.09
N PRO A 924 33.35 -39.45 -21.40
CA PRO A 924 33.07 -40.74 -22.04
C PRO A 924 31.76 -40.69 -22.85
N ARG A 925 31.71 -41.37 -24.01
CA ARG A 925 30.57 -41.35 -24.94
C ARG A 925 29.21 -41.62 -24.28
N THR A 926 29.19 -42.45 -23.24
CA THR A 926 28.01 -42.79 -22.43
C THR A 926 27.49 -41.62 -21.59
N ALA A 927 28.38 -40.86 -20.95
CA ALA A 927 28.03 -39.67 -20.18
C ALA A 927 27.53 -38.52 -21.08
N ALA A 928 28.14 -38.33 -22.26
CA ALA A 928 27.68 -37.36 -23.23
C ALA A 928 26.28 -37.69 -23.78
N ARG A 929 25.99 -38.98 -24.03
CA ARG A 929 24.65 -39.47 -24.43
C ARG A 929 23.61 -39.23 -23.35
N GLN A 930 23.95 -39.51 -22.08
CA GLN A 930 23.04 -39.33 -20.95
C GLN A 930 22.74 -37.85 -20.70
N TRP A 931 23.77 -37.00 -20.78
CA TRP A 931 23.61 -35.54 -20.69
C TRP A 931 22.77 -34.97 -21.85
N LEU A 932 22.94 -35.48 -23.07
CA LEU A 932 22.13 -35.04 -24.24
C LEU A 932 20.66 -35.44 -24.08
N LEU A 933 20.40 -36.67 -23.61
CA LEU A 933 19.05 -37.18 -23.35
C LEU A 933 18.35 -36.42 -22.21
N GLU A 934 19.08 -36.09 -21.14
CA GLU A 934 18.55 -35.30 -20.02
C GLU A 934 18.31 -33.84 -20.41
N SER A 935 19.21 -33.24 -21.20
CA SER A 935 19.08 -31.84 -21.66
C SER A 935 17.96 -31.66 -22.70
N LEU A 936 17.73 -32.67 -23.57
CA LEU A 936 16.62 -32.67 -24.53
C LEU A 936 15.28 -32.99 -23.85
N ARG A 937 15.26 -33.85 -22.83
CA ARG A 937 14.08 -34.14 -21.99
C ARG A 937 13.52 -32.89 -21.31
N VAL A 938 14.36 -31.92 -20.96
CA VAL A 938 13.92 -30.70 -20.27
C VAL A 938 13.19 -29.71 -21.20
N LYS A 939 13.29 -29.83 -22.53
CA LYS A 939 12.79 -28.76 -23.43
C LYS A 939 11.85 -29.15 -24.58
N ALA A 940 11.63 -30.42 -24.91
CA ALA A 940 10.67 -30.79 -25.95
C ALA A 940 9.74 -31.91 -25.46
N GLY A 941 8.51 -31.56 -25.07
CA GLY A 941 7.46 -32.50 -24.68
C GLY A 941 6.89 -33.32 -25.84
N HIS A 942 7.74 -34.04 -26.59
CA HIS A 942 7.37 -35.02 -27.61
C HIS A 942 8.27 -36.26 -27.45
N GLU A 943 7.71 -37.37 -26.98
CA GLU A 943 8.47 -38.59 -26.62
C GLU A 943 8.75 -39.55 -27.79
N GLU A 944 8.20 -39.36 -28.99
CA GLU A 944 8.12 -40.49 -29.96
C GLU A 944 9.10 -40.51 -31.16
N THR A 945 10.11 -39.64 -31.28
CA THR A 945 11.01 -39.67 -32.45
C THR A 945 12.49 -40.00 -32.21
N PHE A 946 12.92 -40.37 -31.00
CA PHE A 946 14.35 -40.60 -30.71
C PHE A 946 14.70 -41.98 -30.11
N LEU A 947 13.74 -42.90 -29.99
CA LEU A 947 13.95 -44.21 -29.37
C LEU A 947 14.56 -45.28 -30.29
N ASN A 948 14.73 -45.02 -31.60
CA ASN A 948 15.29 -45.98 -32.56
C ASN A 948 16.63 -45.52 -33.17
N TRP A 949 17.61 -45.18 -32.33
CA TRP A 949 18.98 -44.95 -32.80
C TRP A 949 19.92 -46.05 -32.24
N PRO A 950 20.25 -47.10 -33.02
CA PRO A 950 20.97 -48.26 -32.49
C PRO A 950 22.46 -47.99 -32.19
N ASP A 951 23.08 -46.98 -32.82
CA ASP A 951 24.45 -46.54 -32.52
C ASP A 951 24.68 -45.08 -32.95
N PRO A 952 25.25 -44.19 -32.10
CA PRO A 952 25.46 -42.80 -32.47
C PRO A 952 26.44 -42.67 -33.66
N PRO A 953 26.18 -41.77 -34.64
CA PRO A 953 27.05 -41.61 -35.80
C PRO A 953 28.45 -41.12 -35.37
N LYS A 954 29.48 -41.55 -36.11
CA LYS A 954 30.91 -41.33 -35.80
C LYS A 954 31.31 -39.85 -35.64
N ALA A 955 30.51 -38.93 -36.17
CA ALA A 955 30.55 -37.50 -35.88
C ALA A 955 29.13 -36.92 -35.94
N PHE A 956 28.83 -35.92 -35.11
CA PHE A 956 27.54 -35.23 -35.13
C PHE A 956 27.69 -33.71 -34.94
N TYR A 957 26.78 -32.96 -35.55
CA TYR A 957 26.74 -31.50 -35.52
C TYR A 957 25.30 -31.02 -35.27
N LEU A 958 25.08 -30.30 -34.17
CA LEU A 958 23.75 -29.82 -33.75
C LEU A 958 23.82 -28.33 -33.42
N THR A 959 22.95 -27.52 -34.02
CA THR A 959 22.83 -26.09 -33.74
C THR A 959 21.41 -25.76 -33.27
N TYR A 960 21.30 -25.08 -32.13
CA TYR A 960 20.02 -24.65 -31.56
C TYR A 960 20.00 -23.13 -31.32
N SER A 961 18.85 -22.49 -31.59
CA SER A 961 18.60 -21.09 -31.25
C SER A 961 17.70 -21.01 -30.01
N ALA A 962 18.21 -20.42 -28.92
CA ALA A 962 17.42 -20.20 -27.70
C ALA A 962 16.61 -18.89 -27.79
N LEU A 963 15.50 -18.81 -27.03
CA LEU A 963 14.53 -17.70 -27.00
C LEU A 963 15.09 -16.28 -26.77
N ASN A 964 16.37 -16.15 -26.38
CA ASN A 964 17.04 -14.85 -26.15
C ASN A 964 18.17 -14.53 -27.17
N GLY A 965 18.14 -15.13 -28.37
CA GLY A 965 19.06 -14.80 -29.46
C GLY A 965 20.51 -15.31 -29.29
N CYS A 966 20.73 -16.27 -28.39
CA CYS A 966 21.97 -17.03 -28.31
C CYS A 966 21.92 -18.24 -29.25
N GLN A 967 23.00 -18.46 -30.00
CA GLN A 967 23.17 -19.67 -30.80
C GLN A 967 24.14 -20.61 -30.06
N ILE A 968 23.71 -21.87 -29.86
CA ILE A 968 24.52 -22.93 -29.26
C ILE A 968 24.80 -23.98 -30.32
N THR A 969 26.08 -24.28 -30.53
CA THR A 969 26.53 -25.30 -31.48
C THR A 969 27.30 -26.38 -30.74
N VAL A 970 26.91 -27.64 -30.96
CA VAL A 970 27.55 -28.83 -30.38
C VAL A 970 28.13 -29.67 -31.52
N HIS A 971 29.42 -29.99 -31.43
CA HIS A 971 30.14 -30.82 -32.39
C HIS A 971 30.90 -31.93 -31.66
N GLY A 972 30.73 -33.18 -32.08
CA GLY A 972 31.50 -34.33 -31.58
C GLY A 972 32.31 -35.00 -32.70
N GLN A 973 33.58 -35.29 -32.44
CA GLN A 973 34.47 -36.07 -33.33
C GLN A 973 35.08 -37.28 -32.59
N ASP A 974 35.55 -38.27 -33.35
CA ASP A 974 36.14 -39.51 -32.84
C ASP A 974 37.27 -39.24 -31.82
N GLY A 975 37.16 -39.84 -30.64
CA GLY A 975 38.07 -39.60 -29.50
C GLY A 975 37.40 -39.18 -28.20
N GLY A 976 36.06 -39.16 -28.12
CA GLY A 976 35.33 -38.90 -26.86
C GLY A 976 35.34 -37.44 -26.41
N THR A 977 35.71 -36.51 -27.29
CA THR A 977 35.71 -35.08 -26.97
C THR A 977 34.51 -34.40 -27.66
N VAL A 978 33.71 -33.67 -26.87
CA VAL A 978 32.55 -32.93 -27.36
C VAL A 978 32.82 -31.44 -27.22
N HIS A 979 32.68 -30.71 -28.32
CA HIS A 979 32.90 -29.26 -28.39
C HIS A 979 31.57 -28.52 -28.34
N VAL A 980 31.43 -27.60 -27.39
CA VAL A 980 30.24 -26.73 -27.26
C VAL A 980 30.66 -25.27 -27.42
N SER A 981 30.01 -24.59 -28.36
CA SER A 981 30.24 -23.19 -28.71
C SER A 981 28.97 -22.39 -28.45
N ILE A 982 29.10 -21.25 -27.75
CA ILE A 982 27.99 -20.32 -27.50
C ILE A 982 28.37 -18.94 -28.04
N SER A 983 27.60 -18.42 -29.00
CA SER A 983 27.80 -17.07 -29.54
C SER A 983 26.57 -16.18 -29.31
N LYS A 984 26.80 -14.88 -29.05
CA LYS A 984 25.73 -13.90 -28.78
C LYS A 984 26.04 -12.57 -29.49
N LYS A 985 25.01 -11.90 -30.04
CA LYS A 985 25.13 -10.70 -30.88
C LYS A 985 25.10 -9.32 -30.16
N LYS A 986 24.95 -9.22 -28.83
CA LYS A 986 24.98 -7.92 -28.08
C LYS A 986 25.52 -8.06 -26.65
N PRO A 987 26.18 -7.02 -26.08
CA PRO A 987 26.82 -7.07 -24.76
C PRO A 987 25.82 -6.87 -23.61
N LEU A 988 26.04 -7.57 -22.49
CA LEU A 988 25.32 -7.37 -21.22
C LEU A 988 26.32 -7.52 -20.06
N ILE A 989 26.18 -6.68 -19.03
CA ILE A 989 26.93 -6.75 -17.76
C ILE A 989 26.37 -7.91 -16.94
N LEU A 990 27.22 -8.88 -16.61
CA LEU A 990 26.90 -10.00 -15.72
C LEU A 990 27.18 -9.60 -14.26
N ILE A 991 26.16 -9.59 -13.42
CA ILE A 991 26.30 -9.69 -11.97
C ILE A 991 26.21 -11.19 -11.66
N ALA A 992 27.26 -11.74 -11.07
CA ALA A 992 27.35 -13.15 -10.71
C ALA A 992 26.63 -13.42 -9.38
N GLN A 993 25.82 -14.49 -9.34
CA GLN A 993 25.49 -15.26 -8.14
C GLN A 993 26.00 -16.68 -8.35
#